data_AF-A0A2I4F7T7-F1
#
_entry.id   AF-A0A2I4F7T7-F1
#
_cell.length_a   1.000
_cell.length_b   1.000
_cell.length_c   1.000
_cell.angle_alpha   90.00
_cell.angle_beta   90.00
_cell.angle_gamma   90.00
#
_symmetry.space_group_name_H-M   'P 1'
#
loop_
_entity.id
_entity.type
_entity.pdbx_description
1 polymer ?
#
loop_
_entity_poly.entity_id
_entity_poly.type
_entity_poly.pdbx_seq_one_letter_code
_entity_poly.pdbx_strand_id
1 'polypeptide(L)'
;MPLIQQCLYRPLQYTPFLSSSSSSSFSSTTSPRRLGRAWSRSLSYATTLSFFKVPPPPGLQKGGHTKSQGWVMDSKNLFKFTSFEIPSVPSSHGRLFHIRRLHFSVHSSKPFSNIQPFPLNTNGFSSISHANIPPPVYMESPTENGLDSAQLKILKQKLEELGMDSEICVPGQYNHLLCPMCNGGGSEERSLSLFVTNDGGAALWMCFRAKCGWKGSTRAIADGGPFSGSLNQLTRLKNKREITEENLQLEPLCNELVAYFAERLISWKTLQRNAVMQKRSGDQIAIAFTYRRNGKLVSCKYRDINKKFWQEVDTEKIFYGLDDIKGKSDIIIVEGEMDKLAMEEAGFRNCVSVPDGAPPSVSTKELPPEEQDTKYQYLWNCKEYLQEASRIILATDGDLPGQALAEELARRLGRERCWRVTWPKKNEVEHFKDANEVLMYLGSDVLKEVIENAELYPIRGLFNFNNYFDEIDAYYHRTHGYEFGLSTGWRALNGLYNVVAGELTIVTGVPNSGKSEWIDALMCNLNESFGWKFALCSMENKVREHARKLLEKHIKKPFFNASYGGSVERMTVEELEQGKQWLSNTFYLIRCENDSLPSITWVLDLAKAAVLRHGVRGLVIDPYNELDHQRPTSQTETEYVSQMLTKVKRFAQHHACHVWFVAHPRQLHHWVGGPPNMYDISGSAHFINKCDNGIVVHRNRDPEAGPIDQVQICVRKVRNKVAGTIGDAFLCYNRVTGEFMDIDEPSGKR
;
A
#
# COMPACT_ATOMS: atom_id res chain seq x y z
N MET A 1 17.68 47.27 21.37
CA MET A 1 18.49 46.49 22.33
C MET A 1 18.22 45.01 22.14
N PRO A 2 19.17 44.10 22.49
CA PRO A 2 19.43 42.91 21.67
C PRO A 2 19.50 41.59 22.46
N LEU A 3 19.76 40.48 21.75
CA LEU A 3 20.77 39.42 22.01
C LEU A 3 20.54 38.34 20.91
N ILE A 4 21.44 38.16 19.91
CA ILE A 4 22.72 37.42 19.95
C ILE A 4 22.44 35.90 20.11
N GLN A 5 22.92 35.00 19.22
CA GLN A 5 24.33 34.82 18.87
C GLN A 5 24.59 34.21 17.46
N GLN A 6 25.77 34.52 16.90
CA GLN A 6 26.33 33.98 15.65
C GLN A 6 27.18 32.71 15.91
N CYS A 7 27.51 31.97 14.83
CA CYS A 7 28.79 31.26 14.52
C CYS A 7 28.52 30.02 13.63
N LEU A 8 29.27 29.67 12.58
CA LEU A 8 30.53 30.18 12.01
C LEU A 8 30.55 30.01 10.49
N TYR A 9 31.22 30.93 9.78
CA TYR A 9 31.66 30.77 8.39
C TYR A 9 33.20 30.79 8.38
N ARG A 10 33.86 29.90 7.61
CA ARG A 10 35.23 30.16 7.11
C ARG A 10 35.57 29.32 5.86
N PRO A 11 36.16 29.91 4.81
CA PRO A 11 36.61 29.21 3.62
C PRO A 11 38.15 28.97 3.59
N LEU A 12 38.58 27.90 2.92
CA LEU A 12 39.96 27.67 2.43
C LEU A 12 39.84 26.91 1.10
N GLN A 13 40.19 27.50 -0.05
CA GLN A 13 41.53 27.71 -0.64
C GLN A 13 42.08 26.49 -1.40
N TYR A 14 42.53 26.77 -2.63
CA TYR A 14 43.17 25.86 -3.58
C TYR A 14 44.59 25.45 -3.14
N THR A 15 44.99 24.21 -3.43
CA THR A 15 46.25 23.89 -4.14
C THR A 15 46.18 22.47 -4.74
N PRO A 16 46.86 22.20 -5.88
CA PRO A 16 46.82 20.90 -6.54
C PRO A 16 47.96 19.97 -6.09
N PHE A 17 47.73 18.66 -6.10
CA PHE A 17 48.80 17.67 -6.01
C PHE A 17 49.10 17.06 -7.39
N LEU A 18 50.33 17.30 -7.85
CA LEU A 18 50.98 16.51 -8.89
C LEU A 18 51.46 15.19 -8.28
N SER A 19 51.24 14.07 -8.96
CA SER A 19 52.12 12.91 -8.88
C SER A 19 52.27 12.29 -10.26
N SER A 20 53.52 12.02 -10.63
CA SER A 20 53.90 11.57 -11.97
C SER A 20 54.82 10.36 -11.87
N SER A 21 54.37 9.24 -12.42
CA SER A 21 55.19 8.09 -12.84
C SER A 21 54.38 7.32 -13.89
N SER A 22 54.78 7.26 -15.16
CA SER A 22 55.81 6.37 -15.71
C SER A 22 55.63 4.91 -15.27
N SER A 23 55.57 3.90 -16.15
CA SER A 23 55.64 3.86 -17.62
C SER A 23 55.57 2.39 -18.05
N SER A 24 54.81 2.02 -19.08
CA SER A 24 55.15 0.91 -19.98
C SER A 24 54.21 0.82 -21.19
N SER A 25 54.75 0.25 -22.25
CA SER A 25 54.28 0.34 -23.64
C SER A 25 53.74 -1.00 -24.16
N PHE A 26 52.95 -0.93 -25.24
CA PHE A 26 52.82 -1.91 -26.34
C PHE A 26 53.04 -3.41 -26.01
N SER A 27 52.10 -4.29 -26.39
CA SER A 27 52.06 -4.73 -27.79
C SER A 27 50.86 -5.63 -28.11
N SER A 28 50.61 -5.80 -29.41
CA SER A 28 49.48 -6.49 -30.02
C SER A 28 49.79 -7.95 -30.42
N THR A 29 48.76 -8.61 -30.96
CA THR A 29 48.76 -9.88 -31.72
C THR A 29 48.69 -11.20 -30.96
N THR A 30 47.56 -11.90 -31.14
CA THR A 30 47.55 -13.19 -31.86
C THR A 30 46.14 -13.50 -32.36
N SER A 31 46.07 -14.24 -33.48
CA SER A 31 44.83 -14.55 -34.22
C SER A 31 44.66 -16.10 -34.30
N PRO A 32 43.70 -16.70 -35.05
CA PRO A 32 42.79 -17.69 -34.44
C PRO A 32 43.01 -19.14 -34.91
N ARG A 33 42.40 -20.11 -34.20
CA ARG A 33 42.33 -21.52 -34.65
C ARG A 33 40.91 -22.13 -34.64
N ARG A 34 40.35 -22.12 -35.84
CA ARG A 34 39.54 -23.13 -36.57
C ARG A 34 39.24 -24.53 -35.96
N LEU A 35 38.13 -25.11 -36.49
CA LEU A 35 37.69 -26.53 -36.51
C LEU A 35 37.17 -27.08 -35.15
N GLY A 36 36.17 -27.96 -35.04
CA GLY A 36 35.22 -28.65 -35.96
C GLY A 36 34.24 -29.49 -35.10
N ARG A 37 33.22 -30.23 -35.59
CA ARG A 37 32.76 -30.60 -36.93
C ARG A 37 31.20 -30.74 -36.95
N ALA A 38 30.63 -30.88 -38.14
CA ALA A 38 29.25 -31.29 -38.45
C ALA A 38 28.89 -32.75 -38.09
N TRP A 39 27.61 -33.01 -37.76
CA TRP A 39 26.90 -34.29 -37.93
C TRP A 39 25.48 -34.02 -38.45
N SER A 40 24.88 -34.98 -39.17
CA SER A 40 23.65 -34.81 -39.95
C SER A 40 22.80 -36.09 -39.97
N ARG A 41 21.48 -35.92 -40.27
CA ARG A 41 20.37 -36.90 -40.54
C ARG A 41 19.21 -36.77 -39.52
N SER A 42 18.05 -36.20 -39.92
CA SER A 42 16.87 -36.85 -40.57
C SER A 42 16.06 -37.72 -39.59
N LEU A 43 14.73 -37.63 -39.45
CA LEU A 43 13.69 -37.63 -40.49
C LEU A 43 12.31 -37.11 -39.97
N SER A 44 11.48 -36.61 -40.90
CA SER A 44 10.00 -36.55 -40.92
C SER A 44 9.14 -36.63 -39.63
N TYR A 45 8.19 -35.70 -39.48
CA TYR A 45 6.81 -35.92 -39.99
C TYR A 45 6.08 -34.58 -40.18
N ALA A 46 5.20 -34.51 -41.18
CA ALA A 46 4.38 -33.33 -41.48
C ALA A 46 2.92 -33.61 -41.09
N THR A 47 2.23 -32.60 -40.54
CA THR A 47 0.78 -32.64 -40.36
C THR A 47 0.17 -31.29 -40.74
N THR A 48 -0.41 -31.25 -41.94
CA THR A 48 -1.23 -30.14 -42.43
C THR A 48 -2.61 -30.21 -41.78
N LEU A 49 -3.12 -29.10 -41.23
CA LEU A 49 -4.55 -28.99 -40.88
C LEU A 49 -5.11 -27.64 -41.30
N SER A 50 -6.12 -27.68 -42.16
CA SER A 50 -6.75 -26.52 -42.78
C SER A 50 -8.03 -26.10 -42.07
N PHE A 51 -8.28 -24.79 -42.12
CA PHE A 51 -9.53 -24.06 -41.86
C PHE A 51 -10.81 -24.84 -41.53
N PHE A 52 -11.47 -24.44 -40.44
CA PHE A 52 -12.94 -24.42 -40.36
C PHE A 52 -13.42 -22.99 -40.07
N LYS A 53 -14.43 -22.55 -40.83
CA LYS A 53 -15.04 -21.22 -40.76
C LYS A 53 -16.55 -21.42 -40.58
N VAL A 54 -17.10 -20.99 -39.45
CA VAL A 54 -18.50 -21.22 -39.08
C VAL A 54 -19.38 -20.06 -39.61
N PRO A 55 -20.54 -20.33 -40.24
CA PRO A 55 -21.43 -19.30 -40.80
C PRO A 55 -22.47 -18.77 -39.78
N PRO A 56 -23.08 -17.58 -40.03
CA PRO A 56 -24.21 -17.07 -39.26
C PRO A 56 -25.57 -17.66 -39.73
N PRO A 57 -26.62 -17.65 -38.88
CA PRO A 57 -27.93 -18.18 -39.21
C PRO A 57 -28.78 -17.23 -40.10
N PRO A 58 -29.80 -17.75 -40.81
CA PRO A 58 -30.61 -16.99 -41.78
C PRO A 58 -31.78 -16.24 -41.14
N GLY A 59 -32.32 -15.25 -41.87
CA GLY A 59 -33.46 -14.42 -41.43
C GLY A 59 -34.79 -14.71 -42.12
N LEU A 60 -35.84 -14.04 -41.62
CA LEU A 60 -37.16 -13.82 -42.23
C LEU A 60 -37.61 -12.39 -41.88
N GLN A 61 -38.53 -11.72 -42.58
CA GLN A 61 -38.83 -11.60 -44.02
C GLN A 61 -39.86 -10.46 -44.17
N LYS A 62 -39.88 -9.74 -45.31
CA LYS A 62 -40.87 -8.70 -45.73
C LYS A 62 -40.78 -7.36 -44.95
N GLY A 63 -40.90 -6.20 -45.58
CA GLY A 63 -40.99 -5.87 -47.01
C GLY A 63 -41.39 -4.39 -47.22
N GLY A 64 -41.24 -3.86 -48.43
CA GLY A 64 -41.89 -2.59 -48.84
C GLY A 64 -40.99 -1.44 -49.34
N HIS A 65 -41.00 -1.26 -50.67
CA HIS A 65 -40.99 0.03 -51.39
C HIS A 65 -39.84 1.06 -51.26
N THR A 66 -38.95 0.98 -52.26
CA THR A 66 -38.67 2.02 -53.29
C THR A 66 -38.58 3.52 -52.92
N LYS A 67 -37.36 4.07 -53.12
CA LYS A 67 -37.00 5.34 -53.81
C LYS A 67 -38.13 6.40 -53.97
N SER A 68 -37.92 7.67 -53.61
CA SER A 68 -37.07 8.59 -54.39
C SER A 68 -37.12 10.03 -53.84
N GLN A 69 -36.08 10.83 -54.10
CA GLN A 69 -36.01 12.31 -54.05
C GLN A 69 -36.37 12.98 -52.69
N GLY A 70 -35.85 14.16 -52.33
CA GLY A 70 -34.83 15.00 -52.94
C GLY A 70 -34.96 16.46 -52.49
N TRP A 71 -33.86 17.04 -52.00
CA TRP A 71 -33.53 18.48 -52.03
C TRP A 71 -34.10 19.46 -50.98
N VAL A 72 -33.13 20.14 -50.31
CA VAL A 72 -33.03 21.59 -50.01
C VAL A 72 -33.67 22.19 -48.72
N MET A 73 -32.73 22.62 -47.86
CA MET A 73 -32.60 23.82 -47.00
C MET A 73 -33.78 24.68 -46.50
N ASP A 74 -33.52 25.23 -45.30
CA ASP A 74 -33.98 26.50 -44.71
C ASP A 74 -35.49 26.68 -44.45
N SER A 75 -35.92 26.96 -43.22
CA SER A 75 -35.52 28.16 -42.48
C SER A 75 -36.05 28.16 -41.02
N LYS A 76 -35.56 29.10 -40.20
CA LYS A 76 -35.96 29.30 -38.79
C LYS A 76 -37.34 29.96 -38.67
N ASN A 77 -38.16 29.55 -37.69
CA ASN A 77 -38.62 30.44 -36.61
C ASN A 77 -39.61 29.78 -35.62
N LEU A 78 -39.49 30.20 -34.34
CA LEU A 78 -40.54 30.40 -33.30
C LEU A 78 -41.81 29.52 -33.30
N PHE A 79 -42.15 28.92 -32.14
CA PHE A 79 -43.18 29.48 -31.23
C PHE A 79 -43.24 28.75 -29.87
N LYS A 80 -43.82 29.44 -28.87
CA LYS A 80 -44.03 28.98 -27.48
C LYS A 80 -45.14 27.92 -27.38
N PHE A 81 -45.15 27.15 -26.30
CA PHE A 81 -46.38 26.57 -25.75
C PHE A 81 -46.49 26.77 -24.23
N THR A 82 -47.72 26.96 -23.77
CA THR A 82 -48.12 27.13 -22.36
C THR A 82 -49.08 26.00 -21.91
N SER A 83 -49.18 25.85 -20.59
CA SER A 83 -49.80 24.77 -19.80
C SER A 83 -51.34 24.71 -19.70
N PHE A 84 -51.87 23.53 -19.34
CA PHE A 84 -53.08 23.21 -18.51
C PHE A 84 -53.15 21.66 -18.34
N GLU A 85 -53.63 21.00 -17.27
CA GLU A 85 -53.86 21.37 -15.85
C GLU A 85 -53.75 20.12 -14.90
N ILE A 86 -54.71 19.80 -14.01
CA ILE A 86 -54.64 18.76 -12.93
C ILE A 86 -56.01 18.06 -12.71
N PRO A 87 -56.12 16.88 -12.05
CA PRO A 87 -56.53 16.79 -10.60
C PRO A 87 -55.91 15.58 -9.82
N SER A 88 -56.04 15.33 -8.50
CA SER A 88 -56.14 16.14 -7.26
C SER A 88 -55.91 15.21 -6.01
N VAL A 89 -55.56 15.76 -4.83
CA VAL A 89 -55.03 15.10 -3.59
C VAL A 89 -56.09 14.39 -2.70
N PRO A 90 -55.77 13.62 -1.61
CA PRO A 90 -55.24 14.08 -0.28
C PRO A 90 -54.27 13.09 0.46
N SER A 91 -53.61 13.30 1.61
CA SER A 91 -52.99 14.40 2.38
C SER A 91 -52.80 13.91 3.83
N SER A 92 -51.67 14.14 4.52
CA SER A 92 -51.66 14.26 6.00
C SER A 92 -50.38 14.90 6.60
N HIS A 93 -50.54 16.16 7.04
CA HIS A 93 -49.89 16.85 8.17
C HIS A 93 -48.40 16.60 8.54
N GLY A 94 -47.55 17.56 8.19
CA GLY A 94 -46.42 17.97 9.03
C GLY A 94 -46.82 19.04 10.06
N ARG A 95 -46.17 19.07 11.23
CA ARG A 95 -46.24 20.19 12.19
C ARG A 95 -44.88 20.86 12.32
N LEU A 96 -44.82 22.16 12.01
CA LEU A 96 -43.69 23.03 12.32
C LEU A 96 -43.78 23.48 13.79
N PHE A 97 -42.63 23.56 14.48
CA PHE A 97 -42.51 24.33 15.72
C PHE A 97 -41.29 25.25 15.69
N HIS A 98 -41.52 26.51 16.09
CA HIS A 98 -40.50 27.55 16.17
C HIS A 98 -39.46 27.25 17.25
N ILE A 99 -38.17 27.39 16.92
CA ILE A 99 -37.10 27.48 17.92
C ILE A 99 -36.92 28.96 18.30
N ARG A 100 -37.26 29.29 19.55
CA ARG A 100 -36.90 30.59 20.16
C ARG A 100 -35.42 30.56 20.57
N ARG A 101 -34.69 31.65 20.29
CA ARG A 101 -33.41 31.94 20.94
C ARG A 101 -33.63 32.08 22.46
N LEU A 102 -32.79 31.41 23.25
CA LEU A 102 -32.52 31.76 24.64
C LEU A 102 -30.99 31.84 24.80
N HIS A 103 -30.51 32.99 25.28
CA HIS A 103 -29.13 33.15 25.73
C HIS A 103 -29.04 32.70 27.19
N PHE A 104 -28.01 31.93 27.54
CA PHE A 104 -27.54 31.85 28.92
C PHE A 104 -26.01 31.94 28.99
N SER A 105 -25.55 32.66 30.01
CA SER A 105 -24.15 32.96 30.31
C SER A 105 -23.52 31.84 31.13
N VAL A 106 -22.19 31.65 31.02
CA VAL A 106 -21.42 30.77 31.90
C VAL A 106 -20.30 31.55 32.58
N HIS A 107 -20.44 31.74 33.89
CA HIS A 107 -19.45 32.30 34.80
C HIS A 107 -19.47 31.56 36.14
N SER A 108 -18.48 30.70 36.37
CA SER A 108 -18.03 30.17 37.69
C SER A 108 -16.85 29.21 37.44
N SER A 109 -15.60 29.65 37.62
CA SER A 109 -14.82 29.70 38.87
C SER A 109 -14.15 28.36 39.25
N LYS A 110 -12.83 28.29 39.03
CA LYS A 110 -11.96 27.20 39.52
C LYS A 110 -11.57 27.44 40.99
N PRO A 111 -11.50 26.40 41.84
CA PRO A 111 -10.64 26.42 43.03
C PRO A 111 -9.25 25.83 42.73
N PHE A 112 -8.21 26.44 43.30
CA PHE A 112 -6.86 25.89 43.35
C PHE A 112 -6.69 25.00 44.58
N SER A 113 -5.82 23.99 44.50
CA SER A 113 -5.17 23.41 45.69
C SER A 113 -3.69 23.12 45.41
N ASN A 114 -2.84 23.75 46.20
CA ASN A 114 -1.40 23.47 46.23
C ASN A 114 -1.14 22.18 47.03
N ILE A 115 -0.11 21.42 46.66
CA ILE A 115 0.85 20.77 47.57
C ILE A 115 2.13 20.50 46.76
N GLN A 116 3.29 20.91 47.28
CA GLN A 116 4.62 20.55 46.75
C GLN A 116 5.18 19.31 47.49
N PRO A 117 6.09 18.55 46.87
CA PRO A 117 6.65 17.33 47.44
C PRO A 117 7.88 17.60 48.33
N PHE A 118 8.10 16.75 49.34
CA PHE A 118 9.39 16.65 50.05
C PHE A 118 9.80 15.16 50.25
N PRO A 119 11.11 14.85 50.42
CA PRO A 119 11.70 13.56 50.01
C PRO A 119 12.51 12.82 51.11
N LEU A 120 13.23 11.74 50.70
CA LEU A 120 14.30 11.01 51.45
C LEU A 120 13.77 10.10 52.60
N ASN A 121 14.43 9.01 53.05
CA ASN A 121 15.62 8.29 52.55
C ASN A 121 15.66 6.80 53.04
N THR A 122 16.62 6.07 52.46
CA THR A 122 17.20 4.73 52.70
C THR A 122 17.35 4.11 54.12
N ASN A 123 17.58 2.78 54.14
CA ASN A 123 18.17 1.86 55.18
C ASN A 123 17.16 0.93 55.90
N GLY A 124 17.43 -0.35 56.21
CA GLY A 124 18.56 -1.27 55.93
C GLY A 124 18.62 -2.47 56.94
N PHE A 125 19.16 -3.64 56.53
CA PHE A 125 19.48 -4.87 57.35
C PHE A 125 18.27 -5.72 57.88
N SER A 126 18.08 -7.01 57.54
CA SER A 126 18.73 -8.31 57.95
C SER A 126 18.26 -8.84 59.33
N SER A 127 18.05 -10.14 59.64
CA SER A 127 18.11 -11.45 58.94
C SER A 127 17.59 -12.59 59.88
N ILE A 128 17.20 -13.78 59.36
CA ILE A 128 17.21 -15.13 60.05
C ILE A 128 16.23 -15.33 61.26
N SER A 129 15.52 -16.46 61.51
CA SER A 129 15.16 -17.68 60.75
C SER A 129 14.19 -18.63 61.51
N HIS A 130 13.58 -19.58 60.78
CA HIS A 130 13.17 -20.96 61.17
C HIS A 130 11.94 -21.32 62.06
N ALA A 131 11.46 -22.55 61.77
CA ALA A 131 10.52 -23.46 62.46
C ALA A 131 9.01 -23.29 62.22
N ASN A 132 8.18 -24.35 62.07
CA ASN A 132 8.40 -25.79 61.78
C ASN A 132 7.03 -26.40 61.37
N ILE A 133 6.96 -27.34 60.41
CA ILE A 133 5.76 -28.19 60.18
C ILE A 133 6.19 -29.66 59.94
N PRO A 134 5.49 -30.70 60.48
CA PRO A 134 5.91 -32.11 60.42
C PRO A 134 5.62 -32.84 59.07
N PRO A 135 6.10 -34.09 58.89
CA PRO A 135 6.15 -34.79 57.59
C PRO A 135 4.82 -35.44 57.14
N PRO A 136 4.72 -35.89 55.86
CA PRO A 136 3.45 -36.21 55.21
C PRO A 136 2.99 -37.67 55.39
N VAL A 137 1.68 -37.88 55.21
CA VAL A 137 1.05 -39.20 55.08
C VAL A 137 1.07 -39.62 53.60
N TYR A 138 1.51 -40.85 53.34
CA TYR A 138 1.52 -41.47 52.01
C TYR A 138 0.19 -42.17 51.70
N MET A 139 -0.28 -42.07 50.46
CA MET A 139 -1.12 -43.10 49.83
C MET A 139 -0.74 -43.27 48.35
N GLU A 140 -0.56 -44.52 47.95
CA GLU A 140 -0.27 -45.07 46.62
C GLU A 140 -1.51 -44.99 45.70
N SER A 141 -1.49 -45.17 44.37
CA SER A 141 -0.50 -45.15 43.26
C SER A 141 -1.34 -45.02 41.93
N PRO A 142 -0.76 -44.99 40.71
CA PRO A 142 -0.39 -46.24 40.04
C PRO A 142 0.89 -46.17 39.16
N THR A 143 1.35 -47.34 38.75
CA THR A 143 2.58 -47.61 37.99
C THR A 143 2.48 -47.29 36.49
N GLU A 144 3.47 -46.58 35.94
CA GLU A 144 3.88 -46.71 34.52
C GLU A 144 5.42 -46.65 34.37
N ASN A 145 5.91 -47.36 33.35
CA ASN A 145 7.19 -47.20 32.63
C ASN A 145 8.53 -47.33 33.40
N GLY A 146 9.07 -48.56 33.40
CA GLY A 146 10.45 -48.86 33.79
C GLY A 146 11.55 -48.34 32.85
N LEU A 147 11.20 -47.68 31.73
CA LEU A 147 12.17 -47.08 30.80
C LEU A 147 12.68 -45.71 31.30
N ASP A 148 11.80 -44.92 31.90
CA ASP A 148 12.03 -43.53 32.31
C ASP A 148 13.11 -43.45 33.41
N SER A 149 13.13 -44.46 34.28
CA SER A 149 14.15 -44.65 35.33
C SER A 149 15.57 -44.83 34.76
N ALA A 150 15.73 -45.45 33.59
CA ALA A 150 17.04 -45.70 32.99
C ALA A 150 17.60 -44.45 32.29
N GLN A 151 16.76 -43.74 31.53
CA GLN A 151 17.17 -42.51 30.86
C GLN A 151 17.50 -41.39 31.87
N LEU A 152 16.67 -41.23 32.90
CA LEU A 152 16.89 -40.22 33.94
C LEU A 152 18.21 -40.44 34.69
N LYS A 153 18.62 -41.69 34.96
CA LYS A 153 19.93 -42.01 35.57
C LYS A 153 21.10 -41.58 34.69
N ILE A 154 21.05 -41.90 33.40
CA ILE A 154 22.08 -41.49 32.42
C ILE A 154 22.13 -39.95 32.31
N LEU A 155 20.97 -39.29 32.33
CA LEU A 155 20.87 -37.84 32.29
C LEU A 155 21.48 -37.18 33.55
N LYS A 156 21.18 -37.72 34.74
CA LYS A 156 21.75 -37.25 36.01
C LYS A 156 23.28 -37.34 36.03
N GLN A 157 23.85 -38.48 35.61
CA GLN A 157 25.30 -38.64 35.49
C GLN A 157 25.94 -37.57 34.57
N LYS A 158 25.33 -37.29 33.41
CA LYS A 158 25.80 -36.23 32.50
C LYS A 158 25.66 -34.81 33.06
N LEU A 159 24.74 -34.58 33.99
CA LEU A 159 24.59 -33.29 34.68
C LEU A 159 25.62 -33.13 35.80
N GLU A 160 25.98 -34.21 36.50
CA GLU A 160 27.08 -34.25 37.47
C GLU A 160 28.43 -33.99 36.80
N GLU A 161 28.68 -34.60 35.62
CA GLU A 161 29.86 -34.32 34.78
C GLU A 161 29.97 -32.83 34.37
N LEU A 162 28.85 -32.11 34.32
CA LEU A 162 28.78 -30.66 34.05
C LEU A 162 28.80 -29.81 35.33
N GLY A 163 29.02 -30.42 36.51
CA GLY A 163 29.09 -29.74 37.80
C GLY A 163 27.73 -29.29 38.37
N MET A 164 26.62 -29.90 37.94
CA MET A 164 25.29 -29.61 38.47
C MET A 164 24.85 -30.66 39.49
N ASP A 165 24.17 -30.21 40.55
CA ASP A 165 23.56 -31.08 41.55
C ASP A 165 22.37 -31.84 40.95
N SER A 166 22.51 -33.16 40.81
CA SER A 166 21.51 -34.02 40.19
C SER A 166 20.43 -34.49 41.16
N GLU A 167 20.62 -34.36 42.48
CA GLU A 167 19.62 -34.80 43.48
C GLU A 167 18.39 -33.89 43.44
N ILE A 168 18.60 -32.60 43.17
CA ILE A 168 17.55 -31.56 43.07
C ILE A 168 16.79 -31.65 41.72
N CYS A 169 17.22 -32.48 40.77
CA CYS A 169 16.61 -32.56 39.43
C CYS A 169 15.29 -33.35 39.41
N VAL A 170 14.16 -32.64 39.57
CA VAL A 170 12.79 -33.16 39.38
C VAL A 170 12.33 -32.98 37.93
N PRO A 171 11.91 -34.06 37.21
CA PRO A 171 11.32 -33.96 35.88
C PRO A 171 10.09 -33.04 35.82
N GLY A 172 9.95 -32.28 34.73
CA GLY A 172 8.83 -31.38 34.48
C GLY A 172 8.86 -30.06 35.25
N GLN A 173 9.90 -29.79 36.04
CA GLN A 173 10.02 -28.56 36.84
C GLN A 173 11.32 -27.81 36.53
N TYR A 174 11.27 -26.48 36.68
CA TYR A 174 12.44 -25.62 36.64
C TYR A 174 13.09 -25.56 38.02
N ASN A 175 14.33 -26.03 38.11
CA ASN A 175 15.12 -26.07 39.33
C ASN A 175 16.15 -24.92 39.32
N HIS A 176 16.33 -24.27 40.47
CA HIS A 176 17.28 -23.15 40.63
C HIS A 176 18.51 -23.62 41.41
N LEU A 177 19.66 -23.66 40.72
CA LEU A 177 20.93 -24.19 41.19
C LEU A 177 22.02 -23.10 41.22
N LEU A 178 23.11 -23.37 41.94
CA LEU A 178 24.35 -22.61 41.75
C LEU A 178 24.92 -22.92 40.36
N CYS A 179 25.33 -21.88 39.63
CA CYS A 179 25.92 -22.04 38.31
C CYS A 179 27.39 -22.49 38.42
N PRO A 180 27.80 -23.68 37.95
CA PRO A 180 29.19 -24.15 38.09
C PRO A 180 30.21 -23.30 37.33
N MET A 181 29.77 -22.53 36.33
CA MET A 181 30.64 -21.62 35.58
C MET A 181 30.89 -20.27 36.27
N CYS A 182 30.14 -19.92 37.32
CA CYS A 182 30.37 -18.65 38.02
C CYS A 182 30.10 -18.66 39.52
N ASN A 183 29.68 -19.78 40.11
CA ASN A 183 29.26 -19.98 41.50
C ASN A 183 28.32 -18.89 42.05
N GLY A 184 27.41 -18.36 41.21
CA GLY A 184 26.56 -17.21 41.56
C GLY A 184 27.31 -15.86 41.70
N GLY A 185 28.64 -15.85 41.49
CA GLY A 185 29.53 -14.72 41.73
C GLY A 185 29.63 -14.35 43.20
N GLY A 186 30.06 -13.12 43.50
CA GLY A 186 30.29 -12.66 44.89
C GLY A 186 29.04 -12.52 45.77
N SER A 187 27.87 -12.98 45.31
CA SER A 187 26.62 -13.08 46.09
C SER A 187 26.10 -14.51 46.20
N GLU A 188 26.80 -15.49 45.62
CA GLU A 188 26.48 -16.93 45.66
C GLU A 188 25.00 -17.26 45.32
N GLU A 189 24.42 -16.49 44.40
CA GLU A 189 23.02 -16.64 43.99
C GLU A 189 22.79 -17.91 43.13
N ARG A 190 21.66 -18.60 43.39
CA ARG A 190 21.16 -19.74 42.61
C ARG A 190 20.63 -19.30 41.24
N SER A 191 21.54 -18.81 40.42
CA SER A 191 21.33 -18.12 39.14
C SER A 191 21.20 -19.05 37.93
N LEU A 192 21.49 -20.35 38.09
CA LEU A 192 21.27 -21.36 37.05
C LEU A 192 19.85 -21.90 37.13
N SER A 193 19.06 -21.73 36.08
CA SER A 193 17.81 -22.46 35.92
C SER A 193 18.06 -23.71 35.06
N LEU A 194 17.63 -24.86 35.55
CA LEU A 194 17.75 -26.17 34.92
C LEU A 194 16.35 -26.79 34.79
N PHE A 195 15.98 -27.20 33.59
CA PHE A 195 14.73 -27.91 33.31
C PHE A 195 15.04 -29.32 32.80
N VAL A 196 14.40 -30.32 33.40
CA VAL A 196 14.43 -31.71 32.94
C VAL A 196 13.08 -32.04 32.33
N THR A 197 13.06 -32.64 31.14
CA THR A 197 11.82 -33.04 30.45
C THR A 197 11.05 -34.11 31.24
N ASN A 198 9.73 -34.19 31.08
CA ASN A 198 8.86 -35.11 31.83
C ASN A 198 9.27 -36.60 31.69
N ASP A 199 9.78 -36.96 30.52
CA ASP A 199 10.27 -38.30 30.17
C ASP A 199 11.68 -38.62 30.72
N GLY A 200 12.34 -37.64 31.35
CA GLY A 200 13.73 -37.78 31.83
C GLY A 200 14.76 -37.94 30.71
N GLY A 201 14.38 -37.73 29.45
CA GLY A 201 15.23 -37.96 28.28
C GLY A 201 16.18 -36.80 27.95
N ALA A 202 15.88 -35.57 28.39
CA ALA A 202 16.66 -34.37 28.11
C ALA A 202 16.67 -33.35 29.26
N ALA A 203 17.73 -32.55 29.32
CA ALA A 203 17.84 -31.39 30.19
C ALA A 203 18.28 -30.14 29.42
N LEU A 204 17.79 -28.97 29.83
CA LEU A 204 18.17 -27.66 29.31
C LEU A 204 18.49 -26.71 30.47
N TRP A 205 19.54 -25.90 30.33
CA TRP A 205 19.91 -24.94 31.37
C TRP A 205 20.29 -23.57 30.83
N MET A 206 20.10 -22.55 31.66
CA MET A 206 20.55 -21.18 31.43
C MET A 206 20.83 -20.45 32.74
N CYS A 207 22.01 -19.83 32.83
CA CYS A 207 22.37 -18.93 33.91
C CYS A 207 21.88 -17.51 33.60
N PHE A 208 20.98 -17.00 34.44
CA PHE A 208 20.38 -15.68 34.29
C PHE A 208 21.30 -14.52 34.71
N ARG A 209 22.47 -14.83 35.30
CA ARG A 209 23.44 -13.82 35.70
C ARG A 209 24.07 -13.17 34.48
N ALA A 210 23.84 -11.86 34.30
CA ALA A 210 24.23 -11.10 33.10
C ALA A 210 25.74 -11.17 32.73
N LYS A 211 26.62 -11.42 33.70
CA LYS A 211 28.07 -11.60 33.48
C LYS A 211 28.50 -13.04 33.18
N CYS A 212 27.57 -14.00 33.17
CA CYS A 212 27.84 -15.42 32.92
C CYS A 212 27.12 -15.90 31.65
N GLY A 213 25.78 -15.85 31.61
CA GLY A 213 24.99 -16.26 30.45
C GLY A 213 25.18 -17.72 29.98
N TRP A 214 25.83 -18.56 30.78
CA TRP A 214 26.13 -19.96 30.43
C TRP A 214 24.83 -20.74 30.22
N LYS A 215 24.72 -21.45 29.09
CA LYS A 215 23.53 -22.17 28.69
C LYS A 215 23.89 -23.40 27.87
N GLY A 216 23.02 -24.40 27.88
CA GLY A 216 23.22 -25.62 27.12
C GLY A 216 22.04 -26.59 27.25
N SER A 217 22.21 -27.76 26.65
CA SER A 217 21.27 -28.85 26.72
C SER A 217 22.00 -30.18 26.57
N THR A 218 21.50 -31.24 27.21
CA THR A 218 22.01 -32.61 27.06
C THR A 218 20.86 -33.60 26.98
N ARG A 219 21.12 -34.78 26.41
CA ARG A 219 20.16 -35.89 26.28
C ARG A 219 20.74 -37.17 26.88
N ALA A 220 19.89 -38.03 27.42
CA ALA A 220 20.28 -39.36 27.88
C ALA A 220 20.87 -40.18 26.72
N ILE A 221 20.17 -40.22 25.58
CA ILE A 221 20.54 -40.95 24.36
C ILE A 221 20.83 -39.96 23.22
N ALA A 222 21.86 -40.24 22.42
CA ALA A 222 22.36 -39.35 21.38
C ALA A 222 21.94 -39.78 19.97
N ASP A 223 20.79 -39.29 19.50
CA ASP A 223 20.43 -39.36 18.07
C ASP A 223 21.13 -38.24 17.29
N GLY A 224 21.85 -38.62 16.23
CA GLY A 224 22.81 -37.76 15.51
C GLY A 224 22.20 -36.68 14.60
N GLY A 225 21.54 -35.67 15.17
CA GLY A 225 20.98 -34.52 14.45
C GLY A 225 21.44 -33.16 15.02
N PRO A 226 21.74 -32.12 14.19
CA PRO A 226 22.14 -30.80 14.68
C PRO A 226 20.98 -30.00 15.31
N PHE A 227 21.28 -29.24 16.36
CA PHE A 227 20.30 -28.80 17.37
C PHE A 227 19.72 -27.37 17.16
N SER A 228 19.54 -26.88 15.92
CA SER A 228 19.10 -25.48 15.68
C SER A 228 17.59 -25.24 15.65
N GLY A 229 16.76 -26.27 15.43
CA GLY A 229 15.31 -26.10 15.21
C GLY A 229 14.39 -26.30 16.44
N SER A 230 14.87 -26.93 17.51
CA SER A 230 13.99 -27.54 18.54
C SER A 230 13.67 -26.66 19.76
N LEU A 231 14.40 -25.57 19.99
CA LEU A 231 14.27 -24.78 21.24
C LEU A 231 12.89 -24.11 21.41
N ASN A 232 12.23 -23.74 20.30
CA ASN A 232 10.91 -23.10 20.29
C ASN A 232 9.74 -24.10 20.48
N GLN A 233 10.00 -25.41 20.32
CA GLN A 233 8.94 -26.43 20.37
C GLN A 233 8.72 -26.92 21.81
N LEU A 234 9.79 -26.99 22.61
CA LEU A 234 9.74 -27.36 24.04
C LEU A 234 9.26 -26.24 24.97
N THR A 235 9.38 -24.97 24.57
CA THR A 235 8.87 -23.83 25.36
C THR A 235 7.34 -23.68 25.35
N ARG A 236 6.63 -24.52 24.58
CA ARG A 236 5.18 -24.39 24.33
C ARG A 236 4.26 -25.16 25.29
N LEU A 237 4.81 -26.02 26.15
CA LEU A 237 4.06 -26.72 27.19
C LEU A 237 3.99 -25.93 28.50
N LYS A 238 3.58 -24.65 28.42
CA LYS A 238 2.90 -24.04 29.58
C LYS A 238 1.53 -24.70 29.67
N ASN A 239 1.31 -25.54 30.68
CA ASN A 239 -0.02 -26.01 31.02
C ASN A 239 -0.90 -24.77 31.29
N LYS A 240 -1.91 -24.55 30.44
CA LYS A 240 -2.88 -23.46 30.60
C LYS A 240 -3.56 -23.64 31.96
N ARG A 241 -3.64 -22.57 32.75
CA ARG A 241 -4.24 -22.63 34.09
C ARG A 241 -5.74 -22.86 33.99
N GLU A 242 -6.23 -23.99 34.51
CA GLU A 242 -7.66 -24.17 34.74
C GLU A 242 -8.13 -23.21 35.85
N ILE A 243 -9.25 -22.53 35.62
CA ILE A 243 -9.81 -21.53 36.53
C ILE A 243 -11.29 -21.82 36.77
N THR A 244 -11.77 -21.48 37.96
CA THR A 244 -13.19 -21.56 38.34
C THR A 244 -13.61 -20.26 39.00
N GLU A 245 -14.91 -20.06 39.16
CA GLU A 245 -15.47 -18.81 39.73
C GLU A 245 -15.10 -18.68 41.21
N GLU A 246 -15.06 -19.79 41.94
CA GLU A 246 -14.63 -19.90 43.33
C GLU A 246 -13.12 -19.59 43.47
N ASN A 247 -12.29 -20.18 42.59
CA ASN A 247 -10.85 -19.96 42.56
C ASN A 247 -10.48 -18.50 42.23
N LEU A 248 -11.36 -17.77 41.54
CA LEU A 248 -11.18 -16.36 41.24
C LEU A 248 -11.93 -15.42 42.20
N GLN A 249 -12.72 -15.97 43.15
CA GLN A 249 -13.57 -15.21 44.08
C GLN A 249 -14.52 -14.26 43.34
N LEU A 250 -15.20 -14.79 42.31
CA LEU A 250 -16.22 -14.04 41.58
C LEU A 250 -17.56 -14.09 42.33
N GLU A 251 -18.22 -12.95 42.39
CA GLU A 251 -19.50 -12.74 43.07
C GLU A 251 -20.57 -12.28 42.06
N PRO A 252 -21.87 -12.48 42.34
CA PRO A 252 -22.94 -11.79 41.63
C PRO A 252 -22.82 -10.26 41.73
N LEU A 253 -23.27 -9.54 40.69
CA LEU A 253 -23.24 -8.08 40.64
C LEU A 253 -24.06 -7.43 41.78
N CYS A 254 -23.48 -6.45 42.46
CA CYS A 254 -24.17 -5.59 43.40
C CYS A 254 -25.09 -4.57 42.69
N ASN A 255 -26.02 -3.99 43.45
CA ASN A 255 -26.97 -2.99 42.94
C ASN A 255 -26.30 -1.77 42.28
N GLU A 256 -25.12 -1.36 42.76
CA GLU A 256 -24.35 -0.24 42.19
C GLU A 256 -23.86 -0.55 40.78
N LEU A 257 -23.34 -1.76 40.54
CA LEU A 257 -22.92 -2.19 39.20
C LEU A 257 -24.13 -2.43 38.29
N VAL A 258 -25.24 -2.98 38.82
CA VAL A 258 -26.48 -3.11 38.04
C VAL A 258 -27.00 -1.74 37.61
N ALA A 259 -26.93 -0.73 38.48
CA ALA A 259 -27.28 0.66 38.12
C ALA A 259 -26.31 1.24 37.06
N TYR A 260 -25.00 1.03 37.20
CA TYR A 260 -24.00 1.43 36.20
C TYR A 260 -24.28 0.85 34.80
N PHE A 261 -24.77 -0.39 34.72
CA PHE A 261 -25.19 -0.99 33.44
C PHE A 261 -26.54 -0.45 32.96
N ALA A 262 -27.49 -0.19 33.86
CA ALA A 262 -28.79 0.39 33.52
C ALA A 262 -28.67 1.82 32.94
N GLU A 263 -27.73 2.64 33.42
CA GLU A 263 -27.36 3.94 32.82
C GLU A 263 -26.93 3.82 31.33
N ARG A 264 -26.47 2.63 30.93
CA ARG A 264 -25.98 2.31 29.58
C ARG A 264 -27.01 1.53 28.77
N LEU A 265 -28.25 1.49 29.26
CA LEU A 265 -29.39 0.73 28.73
C LEU A 265 -29.14 -0.80 28.65
N ILE A 266 -28.20 -1.33 29.43
CA ILE A 266 -27.93 -2.77 29.51
C ILE A 266 -28.75 -3.36 30.66
N SER A 267 -29.63 -4.29 30.34
CA SER A 267 -30.57 -4.90 31.27
C SER A 267 -29.92 -5.99 32.13
N TRP A 268 -30.46 -6.20 33.33
CA TRP A 268 -30.04 -7.29 34.21
C TRP A 268 -30.14 -8.68 33.55
N LYS A 269 -31.12 -8.90 32.64
CA LYS A 269 -31.28 -10.16 31.89
C LYS A 269 -30.07 -10.41 30.97
N THR A 270 -29.62 -9.38 30.28
CA THR A 270 -28.43 -9.44 29.43
C THR A 270 -27.18 -9.70 30.26
N LEU A 271 -26.99 -8.99 31.38
CA LEU A 271 -25.86 -9.23 32.30
C LEU A 271 -25.83 -10.67 32.82
N GLN A 272 -27.00 -11.21 33.21
CA GLN A 272 -27.12 -12.58 33.72
C GLN A 272 -26.78 -13.62 32.65
N ARG A 273 -27.33 -13.49 31.43
CA ARG A 273 -27.04 -14.42 30.32
C ARG A 273 -25.57 -14.39 29.92
N ASN A 274 -24.99 -13.19 29.85
CA ASN A 274 -23.58 -12.97 29.53
C ASN A 274 -22.63 -13.26 30.71
N ALA A 275 -23.18 -13.62 31.86
CA ALA A 275 -22.51 -13.87 33.12
C ALA A 275 -21.46 -12.81 33.47
N VAL A 276 -21.88 -11.55 33.38
CA VAL A 276 -21.11 -10.46 33.96
C VAL A 276 -21.19 -10.60 35.48
N MET A 277 -20.03 -10.71 36.12
CA MET A 277 -19.87 -10.88 37.57
C MET A 277 -19.12 -9.69 38.15
N GLN A 278 -18.88 -9.69 39.47
CA GLN A 278 -17.95 -8.77 40.11
C GLN A 278 -16.82 -9.53 40.82
N LYS A 279 -15.74 -8.82 41.15
CA LYS A 279 -14.71 -9.25 42.08
C LYS A 279 -14.43 -8.13 43.06
N ARG A 280 -14.38 -8.45 44.36
CA ARG A 280 -13.99 -7.52 45.43
C ARG A 280 -12.51 -7.68 45.77
N SER A 281 -11.87 -6.59 46.15
CA SER A 281 -10.47 -6.58 46.63
C SER A 281 -10.29 -5.40 47.58
N GLY A 282 -10.51 -5.67 48.88
CA GLY A 282 -10.75 -4.61 49.85
C GLY A 282 -12.01 -3.82 49.49
N ASP A 283 -11.92 -2.49 49.57
CA ASP A 283 -13.03 -1.58 49.23
C ASP A 283 -13.23 -1.39 47.71
N GLN A 284 -12.39 -2.00 46.86
CA GLN A 284 -12.50 -1.88 45.41
C GLN A 284 -13.35 -3.00 44.81
N ILE A 285 -14.29 -2.62 43.94
CA ILE A 285 -15.12 -3.54 43.14
C ILE A 285 -14.69 -3.44 41.68
N ALA A 286 -14.42 -4.58 41.06
CA ALA A 286 -14.17 -4.72 39.63
C ALA A 286 -15.31 -5.47 38.95
N ILE A 287 -15.72 -5.01 37.76
CA ILE A 287 -16.57 -5.76 36.85
C ILE A 287 -15.74 -6.90 36.26
N ALA A 288 -16.28 -8.12 36.23
CA ALA A 288 -15.64 -9.32 35.72
C ALA A 288 -16.41 -9.87 34.51
N PHE A 289 -15.78 -9.87 33.34
CA PHE A 289 -16.28 -10.47 32.11
C PHE A 289 -15.73 -11.89 31.97
N THR A 290 -16.61 -12.89 32.11
CA THR A 290 -16.23 -14.31 32.08
C THR A 290 -16.15 -14.84 30.64
N TYR A 291 -14.96 -15.17 30.16
CA TYR A 291 -14.78 -15.81 28.86
C TYR A 291 -15.03 -17.30 29.02
N ARG A 292 -16.02 -17.83 28.29
CA ARG A 292 -16.48 -19.21 28.44
C ARG A 292 -16.48 -19.98 27.13
N ARG A 293 -16.29 -21.30 27.24
CA ARG A 293 -16.42 -22.28 26.15
C ARG A 293 -17.18 -23.51 26.65
N ASN A 294 -18.24 -23.88 25.96
CA ASN A 294 -19.23 -24.88 26.37
C ASN A 294 -19.68 -24.67 27.84
N GLY A 295 -19.95 -23.42 28.22
CA GLY A 295 -20.37 -23.02 29.57
C GLY A 295 -19.27 -22.99 30.64
N LYS A 296 -18.08 -23.56 30.40
CA LYS A 296 -16.95 -23.54 31.35
C LYS A 296 -16.16 -22.24 31.28
N LEU A 297 -15.68 -21.76 32.42
CA LEU A 297 -14.78 -20.60 32.51
C LEU A 297 -13.40 -20.92 31.93
N VAL A 298 -12.90 -20.08 31.02
CA VAL A 298 -11.63 -20.27 30.29
C VAL A 298 -10.66 -19.10 30.55
N SER A 299 -11.17 -17.88 30.60
CA SER A 299 -10.43 -16.68 31.00
C SER A 299 -11.36 -15.69 31.70
N CYS A 300 -10.81 -14.72 32.41
CA CYS A 300 -11.59 -13.63 33.00
C CYS A 300 -10.86 -12.30 32.79
N LYS A 301 -11.58 -11.31 32.26
CA LYS A 301 -11.09 -9.94 32.05
C LYS A 301 -11.87 -9.02 32.97
N TYR A 302 -11.16 -8.12 33.62
CA TYR A 302 -11.70 -7.23 34.62
C TYR A 302 -11.62 -5.79 34.18
N ARG A 303 -12.54 -4.98 34.71
CA ARG A 303 -12.58 -3.53 34.51
C ARG A 303 -13.02 -2.85 35.79
N ASP A 304 -12.29 -1.80 36.20
CA ASP A 304 -12.78 -0.89 37.23
C ASP A 304 -13.69 0.21 36.65
N ILE A 305 -14.36 0.96 37.52
CA ILE A 305 -15.26 2.05 37.09
C ILE A 305 -14.51 3.18 36.36
N ASN A 306 -13.20 3.30 36.58
CA ASN A 306 -12.29 4.27 35.96
C ASN A 306 -11.73 3.83 34.60
N LYS A 307 -12.23 2.71 34.03
CA LYS A 307 -11.80 2.13 32.75
C LYS A 307 -10.35 1.58 32.74
N LYS A 308 -9.82 1.16 33.89
CA LYS A 308 -8.59 0.34 33.97
C LYS A 308 -8.95 -1.13 33.75
N PHE A 309 -8.21 -1.80 32.86
CA PHE A 309 -8.44 -3.20 32.48
C PHE A 309 -7.27 -4.11 32.87
N TRP A 310 -7.57 -5.36 33.21
CA TRP A 310 -6.59 -6.44 33.36
C TRP A 310 -7.23 -7.81 33.08
N GLN A 311 -6.44 -8.86 32.90
CA GLN A 311 -6.94 -10.21 32.55
C GLN A 311 -6.13 -11.28 33.30
N GLU A 312 -6.75 -12.44 33.57
CA GLU A 312 -6.08 -13.60 34.17
C GLU A 312 -4.91 -14.09 33.30
N VAL A 313 -3.72 -14.16 33.90
CA VAL A 313 -2.48 -14.62 33.24
C VAL A 313 -2.48 -16.13 33.00
N ASP A 314 -1.74 -16.57 31.97
CA ASP A 314 -1.58 -17.98 31.58
C ASP A 314 -2.92 -18.73 31.32
N THR A 315 -3.95 -17.99 30.93
CA THR A 315 -5.25 -18.50 30.44
C THR A 315 -5.32 -18.50 28.90
N GLU A 316 -6.29 -19.24 28.33
CA GLU A 316 -6.49 -19.25 26.88
C GLU A 316 -7.22 -18.00 26.39
N LYS A 317 -6.67 -17.36 25.35
CA LYS A 317 -7.32 -16.25 24.65
C LYS A 317 -8.41 -16.77 23.72
N ILE A 318 -9.67 -16.45 24.04
CA ILE A 318 -10.85 -16.74 23.23
C ILE A 318 -11.71 -15.48 23.08
N PHE A 319 -12.75 -15.53 22.27
CA PHE A 319 -13.76 -14.47 22.21
C PHE A 319 -14.66 -14.43 23.45
N TYR A 320 -15.12 -13.23 23.85
CA TYR A 320 -16.18 -13.11 24.84
C TYR A 320 -17.53 -13.44 24.18
N GLY A 321 -18.30 -14.35 24.78
CA GLY A 321 -19.53 -14.88 24.19
C GLY A 321 -19.34 -15.95 23.11
N LEU A 322 -18.18 -16.63 23.05
CA LEU A 322 -17.85 -17.63 22.02
C LEU A 322 -18.97 -18.67 21.78
N ASP A 323 -19.64 -19.12 22.84
CA ASP A 323 -20.71 -20.12 22.76
C ASP A 323 -21.94 -19.63 21.96
N ASP A 324 -22.14 -18.32 21.83
CA ASP A 324 -23.30 -17.73 21.16
C ASP A 324 -23.22 -17.77 19.62
N ILE A 325 -22.02 -17.93 19.06
CA ILE A 325 -21.77 -18.03 17.61
C ILE A 325 -21.62 -19.47 17.11
N LYS A 326 -21.69 -20.47 17.99
CA LYS A 326 -21.61 -21.89 17.63
C LYS A 326 -22.77 -22.29 16.71
N GLY A 327 -22.49 -22.87 15.54
CA GLY A 327 -23.51 -23.24 14.56
C GLY A 327 -24.18 -22.06 13.84
N LYS A 328 -23.54 -20.87 13.78
CA LYS A 328 -24.12 -19.66 13.18
C LYS A 328 -23.46 -19.31 11.85
N SER A 329 -24.28 -19.14 10.82
CA SER A 329 -23.87 -18.72 9.48
C SER A 329 -23.66 -17.20 9.33
N ASP A 330 -24.24 -16.40 10.23
CA ASP A 330 -24.11 -14.94 10.31
C ASP A 330 -23.70 -14.57 11.75
N ILE A 331 -22.59 -13.83 11.91
CA ILE A 331 -22.01 -13.46 13.20
C ILE A 331 -21.55 -11.99 13.21
N ILE A 332 -21.53 -11.37 14.38
CA ILE A 332 -21.02 -10.02 14.59
C ILE A 332 -19.78 -10.07 15.48
N ILE A 333 -18.73 -9.31 15.11
CA ILE A 333 -17.52 -9.12 15.92
C ILE A 333 -17.40 -7.64 16.27
N VAL A 334 -17.43 -7.33 17.58
CA VAL A 334 -17.22 -5.99 18.14
C VAL A 334 -15.86 -5.91 18.86
N GLU A 335 -15.45 -4.69 19.23
CA GLU A 335 -14.20 -4.50 19.98
C GLU A 335 -14.35 -4.78 21.49
N GLY A 336 -15.28 -4.10 22.17
CA GLY A 336 -15.43 -4.17 23.63
C GLY A 336 -16.50 -5.16 24.12
N GLU A 337 -16.35 -5.62 25.37
CA GLU A 337 -17.37 -6.45 26.04
C GLU A 337 -18.68 -5.68 26.23
N MET A 338 -18.59 -4.36 26.46
CA MET A 338 -19.73 -3.44 26.57
C MET A 338 -20.55 -3.40 25.28
N ASP A 339 -19.88 -3.40 24.12
CA ASP A 339 -20.52 -3.39 22.81
C ASP A 339 -21.24 -4.70 22.55
N LYS A 340 -20.68 -5.83 23.02
CA LYS A 340 -21.31 -7.15 22.91
C LYS A 340 -22.60 -7.23 23.73
N LEU A 341 -22.64 -6.58 24.89
CA LEU A 341 -23.86 -6.41 25.69
C LEU A 341 -24.87 -5.49 24.99
N ALA A 342 -24.40 -4.38 24.39
CA ALA A 342 -25.26 -3.45 23.64
C ALA A 342 -25.89 -4.09 22.39
N MET A 343 -25.16 -4.95 21.69
CA MET A 343 -25.68 -5.74 20.56
C MET A 343 -26.81 -6.68 20.98
N GLU A 344 -26.73 -7.29 22.18
CA GLU A 344 -27.82 -8.14 22.68
C GLU A 344 -29.09 -7.33 23.02
N GLU A 345 -28.96 -6.10 23.54
CA GLU A 345 -30.11 -5.20 23.74
C GLU A 345 -30.77 -4.78 22.41
N ALA A 346 -29.99 -4.69 21.32
CA ALA A 346 -30.51 -4.53 19.96
C ALA A 346 -31.07 -5.84 19.34
N GLY A 347 -31.04 -6.96 20.09
CA GLY A 347 -31.56 -8.26 19.68
C GLY A 347 -30.54 -9.21 19.03
N PHE A 348 -29.29 -8.78 18.83
CA PHE A 348 -28.25 -9.61 18.23
C PHE A 348 -27.54 -10.48 19.25
N ARG A 349 -27.97 -11.74 19.33
CA ARG A 349 -27.35 -12.74 20.20
C ARG A 349 -26.09 -13.35 19.61
N ASN A 350 -25.96 -13.37 18.29
CA ASN A 350 -24.85 -13.90 17.49
C ASN A 350 -23.62 -12.97 17.46
N CYS A 351 -23.30 -12.33 18.59
CA CYS A 351 -22.24 -11.34 18.69
C CYS A 351 -21.12 -11.81 19.62
N VAL A 352 -19.87 -11.48 19.30
CA VAL A 352 -18.69 -11.70 20.16
C VAL A 352 -17.80 -10.45 20.24
N SER A 353 -17.08 -10.27 21.36
CA SER A 353 -16.00 -9.26 21.44
C SER A 353 -14.61 -9.90 21.46
N VAL A 354 -13.63 -9.20 20.88
CA VAL A 354 -12.22 -9.62 20.91
C VAL A 354 -11.66 -9.55 22.34
N PRO A 355 -10.72 -10.44 22.73
CA PRO A 355 -10.11 -10.38 24.06
C PRO A 355 -9.14 -9.21 24.21
N ASP A 356 -8.30 -8.99 23.20
CA ASP A 356 -7.32 -7.91 23.13
C ASP A 356 -7.84 -6.78 22.23
N GLY A 357 -7.75 -5.54 22.70
CA GLY A 357 -8.16 -4.36 21.92
C GLY A 357 -7.29 -4.09 20.68
N ALA A 358 -7.74 -3.10 19.90
CA ALA A 358 -7.21 -2.76 18.60
C ALA A 358 -5.68 -2.55 18.56
N PRO A 359 -5.02 -2.84 17.43
CA PRO A 359 -3.66 -2.40 17.19
C PRO A 359 -3.62 -0.88 16.93
N PRO A 360 -2.51 -0.19 17.24
CA PRO A 360 -2.38 1.25 16.94
C PRO A 360 -2.31 1.55 15.43
N SER A 361 -1.98 0.55 14.62
CA SER A 361 -1.96 0.63 13.16
C SER A 361 -2.01 -0.76 12.53
N VAL A 362 -2.36 -0.77 11.25
CA VAL A 362 -2.38 -1.97 10.41
C VAL A 362 -0.95 -2.43 10.12
N SER A 363 -0.67 -3.72 10.29
CA SER A 363 0.58 -4.35 9.87
C SER A 363 0.80 -4.19 8.36
N THR A 364 1.95 -3.63 8.01
CA THR A 364 2.47 -3.53 6.64
C THR A 364 3.18 -4.80 6.16
N LYS A 365 3.38 -5.77 7.05
CA LYS A 365 3.98 -7.07 6.73
C LYS A 365 2.91 -8.05 6.25
N GLU A 366 3.32 -9.05 5.47
CA GLU A 366 2.49 -10.19 5.14
C GLU A 366 1.97 -10.90 6.40
N LEU A 367 0.89 -11.68 6.25
CA LEU A 367 0.30 -12.40 7.36
C LEU A 367 1.31 -13.41 7.94
N PRO A 368 1.63 -13.35 9.25
CA PRO A 368 2.47 -14.35 9.87
C PRO A 368 1.78 -15.73 9.83
N PRO A 369 2.55 -16.84 9.81
CA PRO A 369 1.99 -18.17 10.03
C PRO A 369 1.19 -18.22 11.35
N GLU A 370 0.17 -19.08 11.41
CA GLU A 370 -0.71 -19.30 12.59
C GLU A 370 0.08 -19.39 13.91
N GLU A 371 1.21 -20.10 13.90
CA GLU A 371 2.11 -20.27 15.04
C GLU A 371 2.83 -18.99 15.52
N GLN A 372 2.98 -17.97 14.67
CA GLN A 372 3.70 -16.73 14.95
C GLN A 372 2.75 -15.55 15.20
N ASP A 373 1.45 -15.73 14.96
CA ASP A 373 0.41 -14.70 15.03
C ASP A 373 -0.11 -14.48 16.47
N THR A 374 0.81 -14.30 17.41
CA THR A 374 0.54 -14.31 18.86
C THR A 374 -0.49 -13.27 19.33
N LYS A 375 -0.59 -12.11 18.65
CA LYS A 375 -1.63 -11.10 18.95
C LYS A 375 -3.04 -11.56 18.57
N TYR A 376 -3.19 -12.35 17.50
CA TYR A 376 -4.49 -12.80 16.99
C TYR A 376 -4.75 -14.28 17.27
N GLN A 377 -4.03 -14.87 18.23
CA GLN A 377 -4.14 -16.28 18.60
C GLN A 377 -5.57 -16.72 18.94
N TYR A 378 -6.42 -15.80 19.41
CA TYR A 378 -7.83 -16.07 19.67
C TYR A 378 -8.63 -16.47 18.42
N LEU A 379 -8.26 -15.99 17.22
CA LEU A 379 -8.88 -16.42 15.97
C LEU A 379 -8.58 -17.89 15.67
N TRP A 380 -7.35 -18.31 15.90
CA TRP A 380 -6.89 -19.69 15.70
C TRP A 380 -7.48 -20.62 16.78
N ASN A 381 -7.48 -20.20 18.05
CA ASN A 381 -8.14 -20.92 19.15
C ASN A 381 -9.67 -21.06 18.96
N CYS A 382 -10.31 -20.24 18.11
CA CYS A 382 -11.75 -20.25 17.85
C CYS A 382 -12.10 -20.60 16.39
N LYS A 383 -11.14 -21.15 15.64
CA LYS A 383 -11.23 -21.37 14.18
C LYS A 383 -12.46 -22.17 13.76
N GLU A 384 -12.82 -23.21 14.52
CA GLU A 384 -14.01 -24.05 14.29
C GLU A 384 -15.30 -23.22 14.24
N TYR A 385 -15.47 -22.26 15.16
CA TYR A 385 -16.63 -21.38 15.27
C TYR A 385 -16.68 -20.34 14.13
N LEU A 386 -15.51 -19.92 13.63
CA LEU A 386 -15.38 -18.92 12.56
C LEU A 386 -15.45 -19.52 11.15
N GLN A 387 -15.26 -20.83 11.01
CA GLN A 387 -15.36 -21.54 9.72
C GLN A 387 -16.81 -21.75 9.28
N GLU A 388 -17.73 -21.93 10.23
CA GLU A 388 -19.17 -22.08 9.96
C GLU A 388 -19.83 -20.76 9.53
N ALA A 389 -19.23 -19.61 9.89
CA ALA A 389 -19.74 -18.29 9.53
C ALA A 389 -19.50 -17.96 8.04
N SER A 390 -20.58 -17.87 7.27
CA SER A 390 -20.60 -17.38 5.89
C SER A 390 -20.58 -15.85 5.80
N ARG A 391 -21.17 -15.17 6.80
CA ARG A 391 -21.27 -13.72 6.92
C ARG A 391 -20.72 -13.28 8.28
N ILE A 392 -19.80 -12.33 8.26
CA ILE A 392 -19.10 -11.81 9.44
C ILE A 392 -19.21 -10.29 9.40
N ILE A 393 -20.01 -9.71 10.29
CA ILE A 393 -20.17 -8.26 10.40
C ILE A 393 -19.10 -7.74 11.37
N LEU A 394 -18.20 -6.89 10.88
CA LEU A 394 -17.17 -6.22 11.67
C LEU A 394 -17.71 -4.88 12.15
N ALA A 395 -18.04 -4.84 13.44
CA ALA A 395 -18.62 -3.73 14.18
C ALA A 395 -17.62 -3.21 15.24
N THR A 396 -16.39 -2.97 14.81
CA THR A 396 -15.31 -2.40 15.63
C THR A 396 -15.50 -0.90 15.85
N ASP A 397 -14.69 -0.31 16.73
CA ASP A 397 -14.69 1.12 16.99
C ASP A 397 -14.48 1.94 15.69
N GLY A 398 -15.16 3.10 15.60
CA GLY A 398 -15.10 4.01 14.45
C GLY A 398 -13.80 4.80 14.32
N ASP A 399 -12.88 4.68 15.28
CA ASP A 399 -11.60 5.38 15.32
C ASP A 399 -10.49 4.65 14.53
N LEU A 400 -9.30 5.25 14.47
CA LEU A 400 -8.17 4.71 13.71
C LEU A 400 -7.70 3.32 14.20
N PRO A 401 -7.59 3.06 15.52
CA PRO A 401 -7.39 1.71 16.04
C PRO A 401 -8.49 0.72 15.61
N GLY A 402 -9.77 1.03 15.81
CA GLY A 402 -10.87 0.11 15.47
C GLY A 402 -10.92 -0.20 13.97
N GLN A 403 -10.70 0.79 13.11
CA GLN A 403 -10.53 0.59 11.66
C GLN A 403 -9.33 -0.32 11.34
N ALA A 404 -8.23 -0.21 12.08
CA ALA A 404 -7.08 -1.10 11.93
C ALA A 404 -7.38 -2.53 12.39
N LEU A 405 -8.16 -2.70 13.47
CA LEU A 405 -8.64 -4.01 13.93
C LEU A 405 -9.52 -4.68 12.86
N ALA A 406 -10.49 -3.95 12.28
CA ALA A 406 -11.35 -4.48 11.22
C ALA A 406 -10.55 -4.96 10.00
N GLU A 407 -9.51 -4.23 9.59
CA GLU A 407 -8.64 -4.56 8.47
C GLU A 407 -7.69 -5.76 8.76
N GLU A 408 -7.36 -6.01 10.03
CA GLU A 408 -6.60 -7.18 10.50
C GLU A 408 -7.49 -8.43 10.69
N LEU A 409 -8.75 -8.24 11.06
CA LEU A 409 -9.77 -9.30 11.09
C LEU A 409 -10.13 -9.74 9.66
N ALA A 410 -10.52 -8.79 8.79
CA ALA A 410 -11.00 -9.09 7.45
C ALA A 410 -10.01 -9.87 6.57
N ARG A 411 -8.70 -9.62 6.73
CA ARG A 411 -7.65 -10.36 5.99
C ARG A 411 -7.45 -11.80 6.47
N ARG A 412 -7.77 -12.12 7.73
CA ARG A 412 -7.60 -13.46 8.33
C ARG A 412 -8.87 -14.29 8.21
N LEU A 413 -10.02 -13.63 8.29
CA LEU A 413 -11.34 -14.23 8.16
C LEU A 413 -11.78 -14.37 6.69
N GLY A 414 -11.14 -13.66 5.76
CA GLY A 414 -11.52 -13.62 4.35
C GLY A 414 -12.45 -12.43 4.08
N ARG A 415 -12.02 -11.50 3.22
CA ARG A 415 -12.74 -10.24 2.97
C ARG A 415 -14.10 -10.48 2.32
N GLU A 416 -14.19 -11.51 1.50
CA GLU A 416 -15.39 -11.97 0.81
C GLU A 416 -16.50 -12.46 1.76
N ARG A 417 -16.15 -12.81 3.01
CA ARG A 417 -17.09 -13.15 4.09
C ARG A 417 -17.32 -11.99 5.07
N CYS A 418 -16.67 -10.84 4.87
CA CYS A 418 -16.72 -9.72 5.79
C CYS A 418 -17.63 -8.60 5.31
N TRP A 419 -18.37 -8.03 6.26
CA TRP A 419 -19.11 -6.79 6.15
C TRP A 419 -18.54 -5.79 7.17
N ARG A 420 -18.69 -4.49 6.94
CA ARG A 420 -18.23 -3.43 7.83
C ARG A 420 -19.38 -2.51 8.18
N VAL A 421 -19.50 -2.20 9.47
CA VAL A 421 -20.45 -1.21 9.97
C VAL A 421 -19.89 0.19 9.76
N THR A 422 -20.75 1.12 9.33
CA THR A 422 -20.48 2.56 9.33
C THR A 422 -21.34 3.19 10.40
N TRP A 423 -20.73 3.66 11.49
CA TRP A 423 -21.47 4.25 12.61
C TRP A 423 -22.18 5.57 12.21
N PRO A 424 -23.36 5.89 12.78
CA PRO A 424 -24.10 7.09 12.41
C PRO A 424 -23.34 8.39 12.71
N LYS A 425 -23.74 9.47 12.03
CA LYS A 425 -23.27 10.82 12.34
C LYS A 425 -23.90 11.33 13.64
N LYS A 426 -23.06 11.88 14.51
CA LYS A 426 -23.45 12.60 15.74
C LYS A 426 -23.64 14.09 15.47
N ASN A 427 -22.86 14.65 14.54
CA ASN A 427 -22.99 15.99 13.98
C ASN A 427 -22.37 16.03 12.56
N GLU A 428 -22.10 17.20 12.00
CA GLU A 428 -21.54 17.32 10.64
C GLU A 428 -20.14 16.69 10.49
N VAL A 429 -19.37 16.59 11.59
CA VAL A 429 -17.95 16.21 11.61
C VAL A 429 -17.69 14.90 12.35
N GLU A 430 -18.41 14.63 13.43
CA GLU A 430 -18.23 13.48 14.31
C GLU A 430 -19.25 12.36 14.02
N HIS A 431 -18.78 11.13 14.09
CA HIS A 431 -19.60 9.92 14.13
C HIS A 431 -19.66 9.36 15.56
N PHE A 432 -20.66 8.53 15.87
CA PHE A 432 -20.65 7.72 17.08
C PHE A 432 -19.47 6.74 17.06
N LYS A 433 -18.88 6.48 18.23
CA LYS A 433 -17.65 5.69 18.32
C LYS A 433 -17.89 4.19 18.21
N ASP A 434 -18.91 3.68 18.88
CA ASP A 434 -19.09 2.25 19.12
C ASP A 434 -20.58 1.89 19.34
N ALA A 435 -20.86 0.60 19.52
CA ALA A 435 -22.23 0.10 19.65
C ALA A 435 -22.89 0.59 20.94
N ASN A 436 -22.13 0.69 22.04
CA ASN A 436 -22.67 1.18 23.30
C ASN A 436 -23.06 2.66 23.22
N GLU A 437 -22.27 3.51 22.56
CA GLU A 437 -22.68 4.90 22.29
C GLU A 437 -23.96 4.98 21.44
N VAL A 438 -24.07 4.22 20.35
CA VAL A 438 -25.29 4.24 19.51
C VAL A 438 -26.52 3.80 20.32
N LEU A 439 -26.40 2.72 21.12
CA LEU A 439 -27.49 2.29 22.01
C LEU A 439 -27.88 3.41 22.99
N MET A 440 -26.92 4.03 23.68
CA MET A 440 -27.18 5.04 24.71
C MET A 440 -27.83 6.32 24.17
N TYR A 441 -27.45 6.76 22.96
CA TYR A 441 -27.90 8.05 22.41
C TYR A 441 -29.04 7.93 21.39
N LEU A 442 -29.13 6.83 20.64
CA LEU A 442 -30.11 6.63 19.55
C LEU A 442 -31.07 5.45 19.79
N GLY A 443 -30.77 4.56 20.75
CA GLY A 443 -31.63 3.43 21.12
C GLY A 443 -31.37 2.14 20.33
N SER A 444 -32.06 1.08 20.76
CA SER A 444 -31.91 -0.29 20.23
C SER A 444 -32.29 -0.40 18.74
N ASP A 445 -33.35 0.29 18.32
CA ASP A 445 -33.89 0.18 16.96
C ASP A 445 -32.92 0.77 15.93
N VAL A 446 -32.27 1.89 16.25
CA VAL A 446 -31.26 2.51 15.38
C VAL A 446 -29.97 1.70 15.38
N LEU A 447 -29.53 1.16 16.52
CA LEU A 447 -28.40 0.22 16.54
C LEU A 447 -28.70 -1.00 15.66
N LYS A 448 -29.93 -1.52 15.69
CA LYS A 448 -30.35 -2.63 14.84
C LYS A 448 -30.28 -2.29 13.35
N GLU A 449 -30.85 -1.16 12.94
CA GLU A 449 -30.81 -0.68 11.55
C GLU A 449 -29.36 -0.51 11.03
N VAL A 450 -28.46 0.02 11.87
CA VAL A 450 -27.04 0.22 11.53
C VAL A 450 -26.30 -1.10 11.25
N ILE A 451 -26.63 -2.17 11.98
CA ILE A 451 -26.03 -3.50 11.78
C ILE A 451 -26.66 -4.23 10.59
N GLU A 452 -27.97 -4.11 10.40
CA GLU A 452 -28.65 -4.71 9.24
C GLU A 452 -28.15 -4.09 7.92
N ASN A 453 -27.85 -2.78 7.91
CA ASN A 453 -27.28 -2.03 6.79
C ASN A 453 -25.74 -2.08 6.68
N ALA A 454 -25.05 -3.01 7.38
CA ALA A 454 -23.60 -3.16 7.23
C ALA A 454 -23.21 -3.41 5.76
N GLU A 455 -22.18 -2.71 5.27
CA GLU A 455 -21.74 -2.75 3.88
C GLU A 455 -20.75 -3.90 3.63
N LEU A 456 -20.64 -4.40 2.40
CA LEU A 456 -19.59 -5.37 2.04
C LEU A 456 -18.20 -4.78 2.32
N TYR A 457 -17.31 -5.56 2.94
CA TYR A 457 -15.97 -5.06 3.27
C TYR A 457 -15.19 -4.74 1.98
N PRO A 458 -14.61 -3.53 1.83
CA PRO A 458 -13.95 -3.14 0.59
C PRO A 458 -12.86 -4.13 0.13
N ILE A 459 -13.09 -4.73 -1.03
CA ILE A 459 -12.11 -5.58 -1.73
C ILE A 459 -11.20 -4.66 -2.54
N ARG A 460 -9.92 -4.59 -2.17
CA ARG A 460 -8.94 -3.71 -2.84
C ARG A 460 -8.89 -4.00 -4.34
N GLY A 461 -9.21 -2.99 -5.16
CA GLY A 461 -9.23 -3.09 -6.63
C GLY A 461 -10.58 -3.42 -7.25
N LEU A 462 -11.62 -3.64 -6.45
CA LEU A 462 -13.01 -3.72 -6.91
C LEU A 462 -13.79 -2.52 -6.38
N PHE A 463 -14.24 -1.66 -7.28
CA PHE A 463 -14.99 -0.44 -6.97
C PHE A 463 -16.32 -0.43 -7.71
N ASN A 464 -17.35 0.16 -7.10
CA ASN A 464 -18.65 0.35 -7.75
C ASN A 464 -18.61 1.63 -8.61
N PHE A 465 -19.26 1.63 -9.78
CA PHE A 465 -19.37 2.82 -10.63
C PHE A 465 -20.04 4.01 -9.92
N ASN A 466 -20.95 3.76 -8.99
CA ASN A 466 -21.59 4.80 -8.18
C ASN A 466 -20.57 5.68 -7.44
N ASN A 467 -19.40 5.13 -7.09
CA ASN A 467 -18.31 5.85 -6.42
C ASN A 467 -17.61 6.89 -7.32
N TYR A 468 -17.92 6.89 -8.63
CA TYR A 468 -17.32 7.75 -9.65
C TYR A 468 -18.36 8.58 -10.41
N PHE A 469 -19.63 8.60 -9.98
CA PHE A 469 -20.69 9.34 -10.69
C PHE A 469 -20.37 10.84 -10.81
N ASP A 470 -19.86 11.49 -9.76
CA ASP A 470 -19.43 12.89 -9.82
C ASP A 470 -18.30 13.12 -10.87
N GLU A 471 -17.37 12.17 -11.02
CA GLU A 471 -16.30 12.23 -12.01
C GLU A 471 -16.83 12.01 -13.44
N ILE A 472 -17.76 11.07 -13.61
CA ILE A 472 -18.43 10.77 -14.88
C ILE A 472 -19.30 11.94 -15.34
N ASP A 473 -20.05 12.56 -14.43
CA ASP A 473 -20.89 13.71 -14.72
C ASP A 473 -20.02 14.93 -15.06
N ALA A 474 -18.93 15.18 -14.33
CA ALA A 474 -17.99 16.25 -14.66
C ALA A 474 -17.31 16.03 -16.03
N TYR A 475 -17.02 14.78 -16.40
CA TYR A 475 -16.50 14.42 -17.73
C TYR A 475 -17.57 14.58 -18.84
N TYR A 476 -18.82 14.21 -18.57
CA TYR A 476 -19.94 14.36 -19.51
C TYR A 476 -20.26 15.84 -19.79
N HIS A 477 -20.35 16.65 -18.72
CA HIS A 477 -20.64 18.08 -18.78
C HIS A 477 -19.43 18.94 -19.19
N ARG A 478 -18.23 18.35 -19.26
CA ARG A 478 -16.96 18.99 -19.63
C ARG A 478 -16.56 20.13 -18.71
N THR A 479 -16.72 19.91 -17.41
CA THR A 479 -16.54 20.93 -16.37
C THR A 479 -15.08 21.41 -16.24
N HIS A 480 -14.10 20.64 -16.70
CA HIS A 480 -12.67 20.94 -16.56
C HIS A 480 -12.03 21.52 -17.83
N GLY A 481 -12.67 21.37 -18.99
CA GLY A 481 -12.23 21.98 -20.26
C GLY A 481 -11.06 21.29 -20.96
N TYR A 482 -10.63 20.11 -20.49
CA TYR A 482 -9.55 19.30 -21.06
C TYR A 482 -9.94 17.83 -21.31
N GLU A 483 -11.25 17.54 -21.37
CA GLU A 483 -11.81 16.18 -21.55
C GLU A 483 -11.42 15.53 -22.88
N PHE A 484 -11.00 16.34 -23.86
CA PHE A 484 -10.45 15.90 -25.16
C PHE A 484 -8.91 15.93 -25.20
N GLY A 485 -8.25 16.07 -24.06
CA GLY A 485 -6.82 16.35 -23.97
C GLY A 485 -6.48 17.81 -24.26
N LEU A 486 -5.20 18.15 -24.12
CA LEU A 486 -4.70 19.51 -24.35
C LEU A 486 -4.22 19.71 -25.78
N SER A 487 -4.55 20.88 -26.33
CA SER A 487 -4.04 21.37 -27.61
C SER A 487 -2.51 21.26 -27.68
N THR A 488 -2.00 20.82 -28.82
CA THR A 488 -0.57 20.75 -29.12
C THR A 488 0.04 22.11 -29.48
N GLY A 489 -0.80 23.13 -29.67
CA GLY A 489 -0.43 24.43 -30.24
C GLY A 489 -0.50 24.50 -31.77
N TRP A 490 -0.64 23.36 -32.46
CA TRP A 490 -0.73 23.30 -33.93
C TRP A 490 -2.13 22.87 -34.40
N ARG A 491 -2.76 23.72 -35.22
CA ARG A 491 -4.10 23.49 -35.81
C ARG A 491 -4.12 22.19 -36.64
N ALA A 492 -3.08 21.94 -37.42
CA ALA A 492 -2.96 20.75 -38.27
C ALA A 492 -2.89 19.44 -37.45
N LEU A 493 -2.41 19.50 -36.20
CA LEU A 493 -2.24 18.31 -35.36
C LEU A 493 -3.38 18.09 -34.37
N ASN A 494 -4.05 19.14 -33.89
CA ASN A 494 -5.12 19.04 -32.88
C ASN A 494 -6.34 18.20 -33.30
N GLY A 495 -6.58 17.98 -34.59
CA GLY A 495 -7.60 17.03 -35.07
C GLY A 495 -7.17 15.56 -34.97
N LEU A 496 -5.85 15.31 -34.89
CA LEU A 496 -5.24 13.98 -34.93
C LEU A 496 -4.70 13.54 -33.56
N TYR A 497 -4.16 14.47 -32.76
CA TYR A 497 -3.53 14.16 -31.48
C TYR A 497 -3.61 15.37 -30.53
N ASN A 498 -4.12 15.12 -29.32
CA ASN A 498 -4.09 16.03 -28.18
C ASN A 498 -3.44 15.34 -26.97
N VAL A 499 -2.85 16.11 -26.08
CA VAL A 499 -2.03 15.60 -24.97
C VAL A 499 -2.90 15.32 -23.76
N VAL A 500 -3.15 14.04 -23.47
CA VAL A 500 -3.95 13.60 -22.32
C VAL A 500 -3.05 13.22 -21.15
N ALA A 501 -3.34 13.75 -19.96
CA ALA A 501 -2.60 13.42 -18.74
C ALA A 501 -2.67 11.90 -18.42
N GLY A 502 -1.52 11.30 -18.16
CA GLY A 502 -1.41 9.88 -17.79
C GLY A 502 -1.38 8.86 -18.95
N GLU A 503 -1.37 9.34 -20.19
CA GLU A 503 -1.12 8.49 -21.38
C GLU A 503 0.38 8.34 -21.69
N LEU A 504 0.71 7.26 -22.41
CA LEU A 504 2.05 7.00 -22.95
C LEU A 504 2.08 7.18 -24.48
N THR A 505 2.87 8.14 -24.94
CA THR A 505 3.11 8.43 -26.36
C THR A 505 4.51 7.95 -26.76
N ILE A 506 4.58 7.02 -27.71
CA ILE A 506 5.84 6.62 -28.34
C ILE A 506 6.12 7.51 -29.53
N VAL A 507 7.32 8.09 -29.58
CA VAL A 507 7.78 8.90 -30.72
C VAL A 507 8.94 8.17 -31.41
N THR A 508 8.81 7.94 -32.71
CA THR A 508 9.84 7.30 -33.54
C THR A 508 10.08 8.08 -34.84
N GLY A 509 11.00 7.59 -35.67
CA GLY A 509 11.51 8.28 -36.84
C GLY A 509 13.01 8.06 -37.02
N VAL A 510 13.48 8.09 -38.26
CA VAL A 510 14.89 7.88 -38.60
C VAL A 510 15.83 8.86 -37.85
N PRO A 511 17.12 8.52 -37.62
CA PRO A 511 18.08 9.45 -37.04
C PRO A 511 18.11 10.78 -37.81
N ASN A 512 18.22 11.91 -37.12
CA ASN A 512 18.12 13.26 -37.68
C ASN A 512 16.77 13.64 -38.34
N SER A 513 15.65 13.00 -37.97
CA SER A 513 14.31 13.42 -38.44
C SER A 513 13.69 14.59 -37.65
N GLY A 514 14.28 15.01 -36.52
CA GLY A 514 13.77 16.14 -35.71
C GLY A 514 12.90 15.77 -34.51
N LYS A 515 12.83 14.47 -34.11
CA LYS A 515 12.03 13.99 -32.96
C LYS A 515 12.16 14.86 -31.70
N SER A 516 13.38 15.04 -31.20
CA SER A 516 13.64 15.81 -29.97
C SER A 516 13.30 17.29 -30.12
N GLU A 517 13.58 17.89 -31.29
CA GLU A 517 13.21 19.30 -31.57
C GLU A 517 11.68 19.49 -31.58
N TRP A 518 10.94 18.53 -32.12
CA TRP A 518 9.48 18.55 -32.14
C TRP A 518 8.88 18.35 -30.75
N ILE A 519 9.45 17.46 -29.94
CA ILE A 519 9.04 17.28 -28.52
C ILE A 519 9.36 18.55 -27.71
N ASP A 520 10.54 19.15 -27.88
CA ASP A 520 10.91 20.42 -27.25
C ASP A 520 9.92 21.54 -27.61
N ALA A 521 9.51 21.65 -28.87
CA ALA A 521 8.50 22.63 -29.31
C ALA A 521 7.12 22.35 -28.70
N LEU A 522 6.69 21.08 -28.66
CA LEU A 522 5.43 20.70 -28.02
C LEU A 522 5.44 21.05 -26.52
N MET A 523 6.55 20.83 -25.81
CA MET A 523 6.68 21.22 -24.40
C MET A 523 6.61 22.73 -24.20
N CYS A 524 7.21 23.53 -25.10
CA CYS A 524 7.08 24.99 -25.06
C CYS A 524 5.62 25.42 -25.23
N ASN A 525 4.91 24.89 -26.24
CA ASN A 525 3.51 25.19 -26.50
C ASN A 525 2.59 24.84 -25.30
N LEU A 526 2.82 23.68 -24.68
CA LEU A 526 2.08 23.22 -23.50
C LEU A 526 2.38 24.05 -22.24
N ASN A 527 3.61 24.55 -22.09
CA ASN A 527 3.96 25.47 -21.02
C ASN A 527 3.30 26.85 -21.23
N GLU A 528 3.40 27.41 -22.44
CA GLU A 528 2.81 28.70 -22.81
C GLU A 528 1.28 28.69 -22.68
N SER A 529 0.63 27.61 -23.10
CA SER A 529 -0.85 27.50 -23.10
C SER A 529 -1.46 27.03 -21.77
N PHE A 530 -0.77 26.16 -21.02
CA PHE A 530 -1.34 25.45 -19.86
C PHE A 530 -0.44 25.42 -18.62
N GLY A 531 0.70 26.11 -18.62
CA GLY A 531 1.62 26.16 -17.48
C GLY A 531 2.28 24.83 -17.12
N TRP A 532 2.30 23.86 -18.04
CA TRP A 532 2.86 22.53 -17.78
C TRP A 532 4.36 22.59 -17.46
N LYS A 533 4.77 21.71 -16.55
CA LYS A 533 6.17 21.50 -16.12
C LYS A 533 6.63 20.09 -16.44
N PHE A 534 7.91 19.94 -16.75
CA PHE A 534 8.45 18.76 -17.40
C PHE A 534 9.67 18.19 -16.67
N ALA A 535 9.74 16.86 -16.57
CA ALA A 535 10.95 16.14 -16.22
C ALA A 535 11.63 15.63 -17.51
N LEU A 536 12.93 15.86 -17.65
CA LEU A 536 13.69 15.56 -18.87
C LEU A 536 14.80 14.54 -18.59
N CYS A 537 14.58 13.30 -19.00
CA CYS A 537 15.59 12.24 -19.06
C CYS A 537 16.19 12.20 -20.48
N SER A 538 16.94 13.24 -20.85
CA SER A 538 17.67 13.31 -22.13
C SER A 538 19.16 13.12 -21.89
N MET A 539 19.69 11.99 -22.35
CA MET A 539 21.10 11.62 -22.17
C MET A 539 21.98 12.09 -23.34
N GLU A 540 21.44 12.14 -24.56
CA GLU A 540 22.16 12.62 -25.75
C GLU A 540 22.44 14.14 -25.73
N ASN A 541 21.50 14.97 -25.27
CA ASN A 541 21.70 16.42 -25.24
C ASN A 541 22.51 16.88 -24.01
N LYS A 542 23.62 17.58 -24.23
CA LYS A 542 24.36 18.30 -23.18
C LYS A 542 23.48 19.45 -22.64
N VAL A 543 23.55 19.72 -21.33
CA VAL A 543 22.72 20.75 -20.63
C VAL A 543 22.69 22.07 -21.41
N ARG A 544 23.86 22.61 -21.76
CA ARG A 544 24.03 23.87 -22.49
C ARG A 544 23.36 23.87 -23.87
N GLU A 545 23.35 22.72 -24.56
CA GLU A 545 22.81 22.57 -25.91
C GLU A 545 21.29 22.40 -25.86
N HIS A 546 20.75 21.71 -24.85
CA HIS A 546 19.31 21.62 -24.61
C HIS A 546 18.72 22.96 -24.15
N ALA A 547 19.36 23.62 -23.18
CA ALA A 547 18.96 24.94 -22.71
C ALA A 547 18.90 25.95 -23.87
N ARG A 548 19.92 25.97 -24.74
CA ARG A 548 19.92 26.79 -25.96
C ARG A 548 18.69 26.53 -26.84
N LYS A 549 18.41 25.26 -27.16
CA LYS A 549 17.27 24.86 -28.02
C LYS A 549 15.91 25.25 -27.46
N LEU A 550 15.74 25.19 -26.13
CA LEU A 550 14.50 25.58 -25.45
C LEU A 550 14.36 27.11 -25.39
N LEU A 551 15.46 27.82 -25.13
CA LEU A 551 15.49 29.29 -25.12
C LEU A 551 15.19 29.89 -26.49
N GLU A 552 15.77 29.34 -27.56
CA GLU A 552 15.51 29.80 -28.94
C GLU A 552 14.03 29.68 -29.32
N LYS A 553 13.38 28.56 -28.91
CA LYS A 553 11.94 28.32 -29.14
C LYS A 553 11.05 29.25 -28.29
N HIS A 554 11.43 29.51 -27.04
CA HIS A 554 10.63 30.33 -26.13
C HIS A 554 10.77 31.84 -26.40
N ILE A 555 11.99 32.32 -26.64
CA ILE A 555 12.30 33.73 -26.89
C ILE A 555 12.07 34.10 -28.38
N LYS A 556 12.01 33.09 -29.27
CA LYS A 556 11.78 33.26 -30.71
C LYS A 556 12.88 34.08 -31.39
N LYS A 557 14.12 33.92 -30.89
CA LYS A 557 15.36 34.54 -31.37
C LYS A 557 16.54 33.56 -31.28
N PRO A 558 17.54 33.64 -32.19
CA PRO A 558 18.73 32.80 -32.11
C PRO A 558 19.57 33.12 -30.87
N PHE A 559 20.30 32.13 -30.34
CA PHE A 559 21.17 32.33 -29.17
C PHE A 559 22.53 32.95 -29.56
N PHE A 560 22.97 32.73 -30.79
CA PHE A 560 24.26 33.21 -31.31
C PHE A 560 24.08 34.09 -32.54
N ASN A 561 24.92 35.14 -32.64
CA ASN A 561 25.17 35.83 -33.91
C ASN A 561 26.04 34.92 -34.80
N ALA A 562 25.41 33.96 -35.47
CA ALA A 562 26.06 32.97 -36.31
C ALA A 562 25.24 32.73 -37.59
N SER A 563 25.83 32.06 -38.58
CA SER A 563 25.24 31.89 -39.92
C SER A 563 23.85 31.22 -39.96
N TYR A 564 23.46 30.47 -38.93
CA TYR A 564 22.11 29.89 -38.84
C TYR A 564 21.04 30.90 -38.41
N GLY A 565 21.42 32.04 -37.82
CA GLY A 565 20.50 33.11 -37.40
C GLY A 565 20.00 33.99 -38.55
N GLY A 566 20.65 33.92 -39.72
CA GLY A 566 20.29 34.73 -40.89
C GLY A 566 20.39 36.23 -40.58
N SER A 567 19.30 36.95 -40.79
CA SER A 567 19.14 38.38 -40.48
C SER A 567 18.47 38.66 -39.14
N VAL A 568 18.14 37.63 -38.34
CA VAL A 568 17.46 37.79 -37.05
C VAL A 568 18.48 38.11 -35.96
N GLU A 569 18.23 39.17 -35.21
CA GLU A 569 19.07 39.56 -34.07
C GLU A 569 18.98 38.51 -32.95
N ARG A 570 20.13 38.18 -32.33
CA ARG A 570 20.14 37.26 -31.19
C ARG A 570 19.36 37.79 -29.99
N MET A 571 18.97 36.88 -29.10
CA MET A 571 18.43 37.25 -27.79
C MET A 571 19.38 38.16 -27.00
N THR A 572 18.81 39.17 -26.34
CA THR A 572 19.55 40.10 -25.48
C THR A 572 20.00 39.42 -24.18
N VAL A 573 20.80 40.11 -23.37
CA VAL A 573 21.25 39.58 -22.07
C VAL A 573 20.06 39.50 -21.10
N GLU A 574 19.16 40.47 -21.17
CA GLU A 574 17.95 40.57 -20.38
C GLU A 574 16.97 39.43 -20.72
N GLU A 575 16.76 39.16 -22.01
CA GLU A 575 15.95 38.03 -22.49
C GLU A 575 16.58 36.68 -22.08
N LEU A 576 17.91 36.58 -22.08
CA LEU A 576 18.62 35.38 -21.61
C LEU A 576 18.45 35.14 -20.10
N GLU A 577 18.51 36.18 -19.26
CA GLU A 577 18.29 36.02 -17.81
C GLU A 577 16.82 35.70 -17.49
N GLN A 578 15.86 36.32 -18.19
CA GLN A 578 14.43 35.95 -18.09
C GLN A 578 14.21 34.50 -18.52
N GLY A 579 14.80 34.08 -19.65
CA GLY A 579 14.73 32.72 -20.16
C GLY A 579 15.35 31.68 -19.21
N LYS A 580 16.43 32.02 -18.49
CA LYS A 580 16.99 31.15 -17.44
C LYS A 580 16.01 30.94 -16.28
N GLN A 581 15.29 31.98 -15.86
CA GLN A 581 14.26 31.87 -14.83
C GLN A 581 13.09 30.98 -15.32
N TRP A 582 12.66 31.16 -16.57
CA TRP A 582 11.67 30.30 -17.21
C TRP A 582 12.11 28.83 -17.26
N LEU A 583 13.36 28.55 -17.68
CA LEU A 583 13.93 27.19 -17.66
C LEU A 583 13.88 26.59 -16.25
N SER A 584 14.34 27.33 -15.24
CA SER A 584 14.39 26.89 -13.84
C SER A 584 13.00 26.59 -13.25
N ASN A 585 11.96 27.27 -13.73
CA ASN A 585 10.58 27.09 -13.27
C ASN A 585 9.84 25.95 -14.00
N THR A 586 10.32 25.56 -15.19
CA THR A 586 9.60 24.70 -16.13
C THR A 586 10.20 23.31 -16.29
N PHE A 587 11.53 23.17 -16.32
CA PHE A 587 12.22 21.93 -16.68
C PHE A 587 13.12 21.40 -15.55
N TYR A 588 12.94 20.12 -15.23
CA TYR A 588 13.71 19.40 -14.22
C TYR A 588 14.51 18.28 -14.89
N LEU A 589 15.84 18.38 -14.86
CA LEU A 589 16.72 17.44 -15.56
C LEU A 589 16.95 16.17 -14.72
N ILE A 590 16.74 14.99 -15.32
CA ILE A 590 17.11 13.69 -14.78
C ILE A 590 18.39 13.24 -15.51
N ARG A 591 19.51 13.19 -14.80
CA ARG A 591 20.84 12.85 -15.35
C ARG A 591 21.59 11.93 -14.39
N CYS A 592 22.27 10.92 -14.94
CA CYS A 592 23.23 10.12 -14.20
C CYS A 592 24.60 10.80 -14.32
N GLU A 593 25.28 11.07 -13.20
CA GLU A 593 26.63 11.68 -13.20
C GLU A 593 27.76 10.63 -13.14
N ASN A 594 27.39 9.35 -13.02
CA ASN A 594 28.32 8.21 -12.96
C ASN A 594 28.43 7.52 -14.33
N ASP A 595 29.52 6.78 -14.56
CA ASP A 595 29.76 5.98 -15.78
C ASP A 595 28.74 4.83 -16.03
N SER A 596 27.75 4.65 -15.15
CA SER A 596 26.71 3.64 -15.28
C SER A 596 25.44 4.20 -15.93
N LEU A 597 24.91 3.50 -16.95
CA LEU A 597 23.61 3.84 -17.53
C LEU A 597 22.49 3.82 -16.46
N PRO A 598 21.47 4.71 -16.56
CA PRO A 598 20.36 4.75 -15.60
C PRO A 598 19.33 3.66 -15.88
N SER A 599 18.90 2.92 -14.84
CA SER A 599 17.78 1.98 -14.96
C SER A 599 16.44 2.72 -15.08
N ILE A 600 15.47 2.12 -15.80
CA ILE A 600 14.12 2.72 -15.90
C ILE A 600 13.45 2.94 -14.54
N THR A 601 13.67 2.06 -13.57
CA THR A 601 13.07 2.19 -12.23
C THR A 601 13.55 3.48 -11.56
N TRP A 602 14.86 3.74 -11.61
CA TRP A 602 15.48 4.94 -11.05
C TRP A 602 14.99 6.23 -11.72
N VAL A 603 14.84 6.22 -13.07
CA VAL A 603 14.25 7.36 -13.81
C VAL A 603 12.82 7.64 -13.35
N LEU A 604 12.00 6.61 -13.18
CA LEU A 604 10.60 6.75 -12.74
C LEU A 604 10.48 7.18 -11.27
N ASP A 605 11.39 6.76 -10.40
CA ASP A 605 11.42 7.20 -8.99
C ASP A 605 11.81 8.68 -8.85
N LEU A 606 12.77 9.16 -9.67
CA LEU A 606 13.08 10.60 -9.74
C LEU A 606 11.96 11.41 -10.38
N ALA A 607 11.33 10.90 -11.45
CA ALA A 607 10.17 11.55 -12.05
C ALA A 607 9.00 11.64 -11.05
N LYS A 608 8.77 10.59 -10.24
CA LYS A 608 7.79 10.60 -9.13
C LYS A 608 8.10 11.68 -8.11
N ALA A 609 9.36 11.84 -7.71
CA ALA A 609 9.77 12.92 -6.83
C ALA A 609 9.52 14.32 -7.45
N ALA A 610 9.76 14.48 -8.76
CA ALA A 610 9.51 15.74 -9.47
C ALA A 610 8.01 16.06 -9.61
N VAL A 611 7.15 15.07 -9.86
CA VAL A 611 5.68 15.23 -9.82
C VAL A 611 5.25 15.74 -8.44
N LEU A 612 5.67 15.05 -7.37
CA LEU A 612 5.24 15.35 -6.00
C LEU A 612 5.77 16.70 -5.46
N ARG A 613 7.00 17.10 -5.81
CA ARG A 613 7.65 18.32 -5.27
C ARG A 613 7.44 19.56 -6.11
N HIS A 614 7.28 19.40 -7.43
CA HIS A 614 7.33 20.52 -8.38
C HIS A 614 6.09 20.63 -9.27
N GLY A 615 5.15 19.68 -9.19
CA GLY A 615 3.94 19.68 -10.01
C GLY A 615 4.19 19.33 -11.47
N VAL A 616 5.22 18.51 -11.75
CA VAL A 616 5.51 18.02 -13.11
C VAL A 616 4.30 17.25 -13.65
N ARG A 617 3.92 17.55 -14.90
CA ARG A 617 2.81 16.90 -15.64
C ARG A 617 3.26 16.17 -16.89
N GLY A 618 4.51 16.36 -17.31
CA GLY A 618 5.12 15.67 -18.44
C GLY A 618 6.48 15.06 -18.13
N LEU A 619 6.75 13.86 -18.64
CA LEU A 619 8.07 13.21 -18.59
C LEU A 619 8.53 12.89 -20.02
N VAL A 620 9.75 13.30 -20.37
CA VAL A 620 10.41 12.92 -21.63
C VAL A 620 11.56 11.96 -21.32
N ILE A 621 11.58 10.82 -22.02
CA ILE A 621 12.70 9.87 -22.02
C ILE A 621 13.23 9.79 -23.45
N ASP A 622 14.43 10.32 -23.68
CA ASP A 622 14.99 10.51 -25.03
C ASP A 622 16.51 10.24 -25.12
N PRO A 623 16.95 9.14 -25.77
CA PRO A 623 16.19 7.98 -26.26
C PRO A 623 16.27 6.78 -25.30
N TYR A 624 15.38 5.78 -25.48
CA TYR A 624 15.39 4.60 -24.60
C TYR A 624 16.68 3.75 -24.67
N ASN A 625 17.43 3.84 -25.76
CA ASN A 625 18.67 3.11 -25.97
C ASN A 625 19.73 3.45 -24.89
N GLU A 626 19.68 4.65 -24.33
CA GLU A 626 20.60 5.16 -23.29
C GLU A 626 20.19 4.74 -21.86
N LEU A 627 19.22 3.83 -21.72
CA LEU A 627 18.87 3.22 -20.43
C LEU A 627 19.67 1.94 -20.18
N ASP A 628 19.84 1.58 -18.91
CA ASP A 628 20.50 0.32 -18.58
C ASP A 628 19.62 -0.90 -18.89
N HIS A 629 20.08 -1.69 -19.86
CA HIS A 629 19.48 -2.95 -20.29
C HIS A 629 20.05 -4.15 -19.52
N GLN A 630 20.31 -4.00 -18.22
CA GLN A 630 20.53 -5.08 -17.25
C GLN A 630 19.39 -6.11 -17.33
N ARG A 631 19.62 -7.13 -18.18
CA ARG A 631 18.75 -8.26 -18.42
C ARG A 631 19.37 -9.49 -17.77
N PRO A 632 18.63 -10.24 -16.93
CA PRO A 632 19.02 -11.60 -16.57
C PRO A 632 19.26 -12.43 -17.83
N THR A 633 20.22 -13.35 -17.80
CA THR A 633 20.61 -14.16 -18.98
C THR A 633 19.47 -15.00 -19.57
N SER A 634 18.40 -15.21 -18.80
CA SER A 634 17.17 -15.91 -19.18
C SER A 634 16.09 -15.01 -19.81
N GLN A 635 16.24 -13.68 -19.80
CA GLN A 635 15.22 -12.75 -20.26
C GLN A 635 15.48 -12.24 -21.68
N THR A 636 14.49 -12.36 -22.58
CA THR A 636 14.57 -11.79 -23.92
C THR A 636 14.44 -10.27 -23.92
N GLU A 637 14.99 -9.61 -24.95
CA GLU A 637 14.82 -8.16 -25.13
C GLU A 637 13.35 -7.74 -25.22
N THR A 638 12.52 -8.55 -25.88
CA THR A 638 11.09 -8.30 -26.02
C THR A 638 10.37 -8.38 -24.66
N GLU A 639 10.69 -9.34 -23.79
CA GLU A 639 10.14 -9.39 -22.43
C GLU A 639 10.60 -8.22 -21.57
N TYR A 640 11.88 -7.84 -21.64
CA TYR A 640 12.42 -6.67 -20.94
C TYR A 640 11.69 -5.39 -21.36
N VAL A 641 11.59 -5.12 -22.67
CA VAL A 641 10.86 -3.95 -23.20
C VAL A 641 9.38 -4.00 -22.79
N SER A 642 8.77 -5.19 -22.79
CA SER A 642 7.40 -5.38 -22.31
C SER A 642 7.26 -4.96 -20.84
N GLN A 643 8.14 -5.42 -19.95
CA GLN A 643 8.09 -5.09 -18.52
C GLN A 643 8.40 -3.61 -18.26
N MET A 644 9.41 -3.06 -18.94
CA MET A 644 9.77 -1.64 -18.91
C MET A 644 8.55 -0.76 -19.26
N LEU A 645 7.92 -1.01 -20.40
CA LEU A 645 6.74 -0.23 -20.84
C LEU A 645 5.53 -0.42 -19.91
N THR A 646 5.37 -1.57 -19.24
CA THR A 646 4.36 -1.71 -18.17
C THR A 646 4.65 -0.76 -17.01
N LYS A 647 5.91 -0.65 -16.54
CA LYS A 647 6.29 0.28 -15.46
C LYS A 647 6.02 1.73 -15.87
N VAL A 648 6.44 2.12 -17.06
CA VAL A 648 6.23 3.47 -17.61
C VAL A 648 4.75 3.82 -17.71
N LYS A 649 3.93 2.92 -18.27
CA LYS A 649 2.48 3.13 -18.39
C LYS A 649 1.79 3.25 -17.02
N ARG A 650 2.16 2.39 -16.06
CA ARG A 650 1.65 2.48 -14.68
C ARG A 650 2.03 3.78 -14.00
N PHE A 651 3.27 4.25 -14.18
CA PHE A 651 3.71 5.56 -13.68
C PHE A 651 2.85 6.69 -14.26
N ALA A 652 2.67 6.72 -15.59
CA ALA A 652 1.87 7.74 -16.26
C ALA A 652 0.47 7.83 -15.67
N GLN A 653 -0.24 6.70 -15.63
CA GLN A 653 -1.60 6.58 -15.11
C GLN A 653 -1.70 6.97 -13.63
N HIS A 654 -0.83 6.42 -12.77
CA HIS A 654 -0.87 6.65 -11.32
C HIS A 654 -0.55 8.10 -10.92
N HIS A 655 0.18 8.84 -11.75
CA HIS A 655 0.62 10.20 -11.46
C HIS A 655 -0.04 11.29 -12.33
N ALA A 656 -1.03 10.93 -13.17
CA ALA A 656 -1.67 11.83 -14.14
C ALA A 656 -0.63 12.67 -14.93
N CYS A 657 0.47 12.00 -15.31
CA CYS A 657 1.66 12.59 -15.93
C CYS A 657 1.83 11.96 -17.31
N HIS A 658 1.83 12.77 -18.37
CA HIS A 658 2.00 12.27 -19.73
C HIS A 658 3.47 11.86 -19.96
N VAL A 659 3.71 10.72 -20.60
CA VAL A 659 5.08 10.27 -20.90
C VAL A 659 5.31 10.24 -22.41
N TRP A 660 6.28 11.03 -22.88
CA TRP A 660 6.86 10.90 -24.21
C TRP A 660 8.10 10.02 -24.12
N PHE A 661 8.12 8.97 -24.94
CA PHE A 661 9.18 7.96 -24.91
C PHE A 661 9.73 7.76 -26.32
N VAL A 662 10.98 8.16 -26.52
CA VAL A 662 11.60 8.17 -27.86
C VAL A 662 12.27 6.83 -28.13
N ALA A 663 11.92 6.23 -29.28
CA ALA A 663 12.45 4.95 -29.70
C ALA A 663 12.88 4.96 -31.16
N HIS A 664 14.07 4.44 -31.45
CA HIS A 664 14.61 4.45 -32.80
C HIS A 664 14.17 3.21 -33.59
N PRO A 665 13.96 3.34 -34.91
CA PRO A 665 13.82 2.19 -35.78
C PRO A 665 15.11 1.36 -35.82
N ARG A 666 14.98 0.08 -36.18
CA ARG A 666 16.09 -0.78 -36.60
C ARG A 666 16.78 -0.18 -37.83
N GLN A 667 17.97 -0.68 -38.17
CA GLN A 667 18.60 -0.30 -39.44
C GLN A 667 17.70 -0.72 -40.62
N LEU A 668 17.18 0.28 -41.35
CA LEU A 668 16.28 0.08 -42.47
C LEU A 668 17.11 -0.22 -43.73
N HIS A 669 17.35 -1.50 -43.99
CA HIS A 669 17.98 -1.94 -45.23
C HIS A 669 17.05 -1.61 -46.42
N HIS A 670 17.58 -0.88 -47.42
CA HIS A 670 16.83 -0.35 -48.57
C HIS A 670 15.73 0.68 -48.23
N TRP A 671 16.02 1.62 -47.31
CA TRP A 671 15.12 2.74 -47.03
C TRP A 671 14.89 3.64 -48.25
N VAL A 672 13.65 3.72 -48.73
CA VAL A 672 13.23 4.49 -49.92
C VAL A 672 12.89 5.97 -49.63
N GLY A 673 13.36 6.53 -48.52
CA GLY A 673 13.15 7.94 -48.17
C GLY A 673 11.86 8.26 -47.40
N GLY A 674 10.89 7.34 -47.28
CA GLY A 674 9.60 7.59 -46.60
C GLY A 674 9.61 7.50 -45.06
N PRO A 675 8.48 7.79 -44.39
CA PRO A 675 8.33 7.57 -42.94
C PRO A 675 8.45 6.08 -42.57
N PRO A 676 9.21 5.71 -41.52
CA PRO A 676 9.24 4.32 -41.05
C PRO A 676 7.90 3.88 -40.45
N ASN A 677 7.65 2.57 -40.45
CA ASN A 677 6.53 1.99 -39.73
C ASN A 677 6.84 1.98 -38.23
N MET A 678 5.83 2.13 -37.38
CA MET A 678 5.97 1.94 -35.93
C MET A 678 6.42 0.52 -35.56
N TYR A 679 6.17 -0.48 -36.43
CA TYR A 679 6.66 -1.85 -36.22
C TYR A 679 8.16 -2.01 -36.50
N ASP A 680 8.80 -1.01 -37.13
CA ASP A 680 10.24 -1.02 -37.41
C ASP A 680 11.07 -0.62 -36.17
N ILE A 681 10.44 -0.25 -35.05
CA ILE A 681 11.13 0.10 -33.79
C ILE A 681 12.02 -1.07 -33.33
N SER A 682 13.22 -0.75 -32.85
CA SER A 682 14.16 -1.75 -32.36
C SER A 682 13.65 -2.49 -31.12
N GLY A 683 14.19 -3.68 -30.87
CA GLY A 683 13.89 -4.53 -29.71
C GLY A 683 12.53 -5.21 -29.64
N SER A 684 11.39 -4.53 -29.88
CA SER A 684 10.07 -5.15 -29.70
C SER A 684 8.87 -4.46 -30.37
N ALA A 685 7.90 -5.26 -30.85
CA ALA A 685 6.57 -4.76 -31.21
C ALA A 685 5.76 -4.24 -30.00
N HIS A 686 6.20 -4.49 -28.76
CA HIS A 686 5.48 -4.01 -27.56
C HIS A 686 5.41 -2.49 -27.43
N PHE A 687 6.29 -1.74 -28.10
CA PHE A 687 6.20 -0.27 -28.19
C PHE A 687 4.81 0.16 -28.69
N ILE A 688 4.33 -0.40 -29.81
CA ILE A 688 2.97 -0.13 -30.30
C ILE A 688 1.92 -0.72 -29.37
N ASN A 689 2.08 -1.99 -28.94
CA ASN A 689 1.01 -2.70 -28.25
C ASN A 689 0.63 -2.01 -26.92
N LYS A 690 1.62 -1.45 -26.20
CA LYS A 690 1.42 -0.88 -24.86
C LYS A 690 1.16 0.62 -24.84
N CYS A 691 1.63 1.37 -25.82
CA CYS A 691 1.37 2.80 -25.89
C CYS A 691 -0.12 3.12 -26.06
N ASP A 692 -0.46 4.35 -25.78
CA ASP A 692 -1.77 4.93 -26.08
C ASP A 692 -1.70 5.63 -27.43
N ASN A 693 -0.64 6.41 -27.65
CA ASN A 693 -0.39 7.11 -28.91
C ASN A 693 0.94 6.69 -29.54
N GLY A 694 0.99 6.73 -30.86
CA GLY A 694 2.17 6.36 -31.66
C GLY A 694 2.39 7.37 -32.77
N ILE A 695 3.52 8.07 -32.72
CA ILE A 695 3.85 9.19 -33.62
C ILE A 695 5.18 8.88 -34.33
N VAL A 696 5.20 9.03 -35.65
CA VAL A 696 6.43 9.01 -36.45
C VAL A 696 6.74 10.45 -36.89
N VAL A 697 7.91 10.97 -36.51
CA VAL A 697 8.41 12.26 -37.01
C VAL A 697 9.27 11.98 -38.23
N HIS A 698 8.79 12.40 -39.39
CA HIS A 698 9.48 12.27 -40.66
C HIS A 698 9.80 13.66 -41.24
N ARG A 699 10.93 13.76 -41.93
CA ARG A 699 11.40 14.99 -42.57
C ARG A 699 11.92 14.64 -43.94
N ASN A 700 11.47 15.37 -44.95
CA ASN A 700 11.97 15.19 -46.30
C ASN A 700 13.47 15.54 -46.39
N ARG A 701 14.20 14.79 -47.21
CA ARG A 701 15.64 14.95 -47.46
C ARG A 701 15.98 15.18 -48.92
N ASP A 702 15.02 14.94 -49.80
CA ASP A 702 15.18 15.06 -51.24
C ASP A 702 14.54 16.39 -51.69
N PRO A 703 15.33 17.39 -52.14
CA PRO A 703 14.81 18.66 -52.62
C PRO A 703 13.78 18.49 -53.75
N GLU A 704 13.93 17.45 -54.58
CA GLU A 704 13.05 17.17 -55.72
C GLU A 704 11.70 16.56 -55.28
N ALA A 705 11.65 15.94 -54.09
CA ALA A 705 10.43 15.37 -53.52
C ALA A 705 9.56 16.38 -52.77
N GLY A 706 10.08 17.58 -52.46
CA GLY A 706 9.33 18.65 -51.78
C GLY A 706 10.18 19.50 -50.82
N PRO A 707 9.54 20.40 -50.04
CA PRO A 707 10.26 21.32 -49.15
C PRO A 707 11.05 20.59 -48.05
N ILE A 708 12.28 21.03 -47.80
CA ILE A 708 13.24 20.38 -46.87
C ILE A 708 13.05 20.88 -45.42
N ASP A 709 12.37 22.01 -45.25
CA ASP A 709 11.90 22.61 -44.00
C ASP A 709 10.54 22.02 -43.54
N GLN A 710 9.81 21.33 -44.42
CA GLN A 710 8.60 20.62 -44.06
C GLN A 710 8.88 19.35 -43.23
N VAL A 711 8.16 19.20 -42.13
CA VAL A 711 8.20 18.04 -41.24
C VAL A 711 6.80 17.43 -41.17
N GLN A 712 6.72 16.14 -41.48
CA GLN A 712 5.51 15.33 -41.46
C GLN A 712 5.39 14.64 -40.09
N ILE A 713 4.34 14.98 -39.35
CA ILE A 713 3.97 14.36 -38.08
C ILE A 713 2.92 13.29 -38.36
N CYS A 714 3.36 12.05 -38.40
CA CYS A 714 2.57 10.89 -38.76
C CYS A 714 1.93 10.28 -37.50
N VAL A 715 0.65 10.54 -37.25
CA VAL A 715 -0.09 9.92 -36.15
C VAL A 715 -0.54 8.53 -36.61
N ARG A 716 0.10 7.49 -36.07
CA ARG A 716 -0.08 6.08 -36.47
C ARG A 716 -0.88 5.25 -35.47
N LYS A 717 -1.09 5.77 -34.26
CA LYS A 717 -2.01 5.19 -33.27
C LYS A 717 -2.55 6.27 -32.35
N VAL A 718 -3.84 6.21 -32.06
CA VAL A 718 -4.51 6.90 -30.95
C VAL A 718 -5.43 5.87 -30.27
N ARG A 719 -5.28 5.63 -28.96
CA ARG A 719 -6.16 4.74 -28.20
C ARG A 719 -7.42 5.47 -27.73
N ASN A 720 -7.27 6.73 -27.36
CA ASN A 720 -8.33 7.56 -26.82
C ASN A 720 -9.11 8.27 -27.94
N LYS A 721 -10.26 7.70 -28.32
CA LYS A 721 -11.08 8.16 -29.46
C LYS A 721 -11.56 9.61 -29.39
N VAL A 722 -11.55 10.25 -28.21
CA VAL A 722 -11.94 11.66 -28.07
C VAL A 722 -10.74 12.62 -28.13
N ALA A 723 -9.52 12.11 -27.99
CA ALA A 723 -8.30 12.91 -28.03
C ALA A 723 -7.70 13.05 -29.44
N GLY A 724 -8.16 12.27 -30.41
CA GLY A 724 -7.71 12.39 -31.80
C GLY A 724 -7.99 11.15 -32.67
N THR A 725 -7.37 11.13 -33.85
CA THR A 725 -7.47 10.06 -34.85
C THR A 725 -6.14 9.86 -35.59
N ILE A 726 -5.97 8.73 -36.27
CA ILE A 726 -4.81 8.50 -37.13
C ILE A 726 -4.85 9.40 -38.37
N GLY A 727 -3.68 9.83 -38.82
CA GLY A 727 -3.53 10.73 -39.98
C GLY A 727 -2.12 11.31 -40.07
N ASP A 728 -1.95 12.27 -40.98
CA ASP A 728 -0.69 13.01 -41.17
C ASP A 728 -0.94 14.51 -41.04
N ALA A 729 -0.14 15.17 -40.22
CA ALA A 729 -0.04 16.63 -40.17
C ALA A 729 1.29 17.08 -40.77
N PHE A 730 1.32 18.28 -41.35
CA PHE A 730 2.52 18.88 -41.93
C PHE A 730 2.79 20.23 -41.28
N LEU A 731 4.02 20.41 -40.80
CA LEU A 731 4.48 21.63 -40.12
C LEU A 731 5.72 22.17 -40.85
N CYS A 732 5.92 23.48 -40.83
CA CYS A 732 7.16 24.11 -41.29
C CYS A 732 8.10 24.32 -40.11
N TYR A 733 9.37 23.92 -40.24
CA TYR A 733 10.39 24.08 -39.21
C TYR A 733 11.26 25.33 -39.44
N ASN A 734 11.13 26.32 -38.55
CA ASN A 734 11.98 27.50 -38.56
C ASN A 734 13.37 27.15 -37.99
N ARG A 735 14.38 27.06 -38.85
CA ARG A 735 15.76 26.74 -38.46
C ARG A 735 16.42 27.81 -37.56
N VAL A 736 15.95 29.06 -37.58
CA VAL A 736 16.52 30.18 -36.81
C VAL A 736 16.12 30.11 -35.34
N THR A 737 14.83 29.87 -35.07
CA THR A 737 14.24 29.86 -33.72
C THR A 737 14.01 28.44 -33.18
N GLY A 738 14.00 27.43 -34.05
CA GLY A 738 13.63 26.06 -33.71
C GLY A 738 12.11 25.83 -33.59
N GLU A 739 11.29 26.84 -33.92
CA GLU A 739 9.83 26.73 -33.90
C GLU A 739 9.28 25.83 -35.01
N PHE A 740 8.11 25.25 -34.75
CA PHE A 740 7.30 24.56 -35.76
C PHE A 740 6.02 25.37 -35.94
N MET A 741 5.65 25.63 -37.19
CA MET A 741 4.49 26.44 -37.56
C MET A 741 3.50 25.60 -38.38
N ASP A 742 2.21 25.87 -38.23
CA ASP A 742 1.20 25.35 -39.15
C ASP A 742 1.49 25.82 -40.58
N ILE A 743 1.26 24.95 -41.56
CA ILE A 743 1.26 25.35 -42.97
C ILE A 743 -0.17 25.78 -43.30
N ASP A 744 -0.34 27.01 -43.79
CA ASP A 744 -1.64 27.44 -44.30
C ASP A 744 -1.94 26.68 -45.61
N GLU A 745 -3.04 25.93 -45.62
CA GLU A 745 -3.55 25.33 -46.85
C GLU A 745 -3.89 26.45 -47.85
N PRO A 746 -3.44 26.36 -49.12
CA PRO A 746 -3.91 27.29 -50.14
C PRO A 746 -5.42 27.14 -50.27
N SER A 747 -6.13 28.27 -50.17
CA SER A 747 -7.60 28.38 -50.11
C SER A 747 -8.29 27.88 -51.38
N GLY A 748 -8.38 26.56 -51.54
CA GLY A 748 -8.76 25.96 -52.82
C GLY A 748 -8.91 24.44 -52.84
N LYS A 749 -9.50 23.84 -51.79
CA LYS A 749 -10.12 22.49 -51.81
C LYS A 749 -11.02 22.30 -50.57
N ARG A 750 -12.30 22.62 -50.71
CA ARG A 750 -13.40 22.14 -49.87
C ARG A 750 -14.34 21.33 -50.75
#